data_AF-A0A7Y7C8W5-F1
#
_entry.id   AF-A0A7Y7C8W5-F1
#
_cell.length_a   1.000
_cell.length_b   1.000
_cell.length_c   1.000
_cell.angle_alpha   90.00
_cell.angle_beta   90.00
_cell.angle_gamma   90.00
#
_symmetry.space_group_name_H-M   'P 1'
#
loop_
_entity.id
_entity.type
_entity.pdbx_description
1 polymer ?
#
loop_
_entity_poly.entity_id
_entity_poly.type
_entity_poly.pdbx_seq_one_letter_code
_entity_poly.pdbx_strand_id
1 'polypeptide(L)'
;MRIKGLTGLAVRIEFKNAPRKEAAWLRSQPQGQTLSSAQLLETLKQRPLFDLGGLGSPFELACVVADADAPELRALLEALLDLAVEKGGRGELASFALDGEVRCWLWEDKKRALSARHSDPRVKTDFILLQKHRREAALAYVPPRKDTLRCACGVPVEPEAVVCASCECDFTTPIGIEVRPEDPERLRPMRARLMELKIPLPEGDLFVARVLRPRNAFEALTYEALMPGVGLQPLSRREMKRRVELLSELERWPVRYRLPGQTGEWRFTSWCSGTVRQARPSARKVLERLAKEQGDRFEEIKAVSLEESGWRAAGEVSGSSLFDFASDAEVVAHTLDFIQRFDGDRVELAAEYLVGLQRLAPDLLTAKERKRCEQYLDECAVRFGTGFWDYLKRRGLKAKSSAHALAAVLKEAGDPDAEDTTPRTLKDLSRGAVEWLADGRRPEVEDVKADWLVRELEALKRSKALPKILLQRAEEARRFPAPFGLTGALYWDVQPAPISEEDLKARAACPECNRRVQPTKVFHIPSLDADTEARTLRLYECEPCDRALLFARAVKQARSTRARARAVHEHKDANALGRPLPTGFVKWRHARFVSRRLQDKPLALQLQGLPRVSEAEDSDMDLRCGHPFVRIRIHAHQLDLQPGFGGGVVMGQLCMTPGCKKPDVRTARDD
;
A
#
# COMPACT_ATOMS: atom_id res chain seq x y z
N MET A 1 -57.06 -41.26 -19.22
CA MET A 1 -55.66 -41.71 -19.13
C MET A 1 -55.65 -43.09 -18.46
N ARG A 2 -54.95 -44.08 -19.02
CA ARG A 2 -54.70 -45.35 -18.30
C ARG A 2 -53.51 -45.12 -17.38
N ILE A 3 -53.68 -45.32 -16.07
CA ILE A 3 -52.57 -45.24 -15.12
C ILE A 3 -51.81 -46.56 -15.22
N LYS A 4 -50.61 -46.55 -15.83
CA LYS A 4 -49.76 -47.74 -15.98
C LYS A 4 -48.64 -47.70 -14.93
N GLY A 5 -48.22 -48.87 -14.45
CA GLY A 5 -47.07 -49.00 -13.55
C GLY A 5 -47.41 -48.86 -12.05
N LEU A 6 -48.70 -48.77 -11.69
CA LEU A 6 -49.16 -48.67 -10.32
C LEU A 6 -50.18 -49.77 -9.99
N THR A 7 -50.01 -50.39 -8.82
CA THR A 7 -50.89 -51.40 -8.27
C THR A 7 -51.51 -50.90 -6.96
N GLY A 8 -52.82 -51.09 -6.82
CA GLY A 8 -53.54 -50.85 -5.58
C GLY A 8 -53.56 -52.08 -4.68
N LEU A 9 -53.31 -51.87 -3.40
CA LEU A 9 -53.48 -52.89 -2.36
C LEU A 9 -54.41 -52.34 -1.28
N ALA A 10 -55.37 -53.15 -0.85
CA ALA A 10 -56.26 -52.83 0.25
C ALA A 10 -56.40 -54.02 1.19
N VAL A 11 -56.40 -53.77 2.49
CA VAL A 11 -56.63 -54.80 3.49
C VAL A 11 -57.58 -54.31 4.57
N ARG A 12 -58.44 -55.21 5.05
CA ARG A 12 -59.28 -55.01 6.23
C ARG A 12 -58.96 -56.08 7.27
N ILE A 13 -58.74 -55.68 8.51
CA ILE A 13 -58.47 -56.59 9.63
C ILE A 13 -59.47 -56.30 10.76
N GLU A 14 -60.18 -57.32 11.23
CA GLU A 14 -61.27 -57.17 12.20
C GLU A 14 -61.20 -58.21 13.32
N PHE A 15 -61.35 -57.76 14.56
CA PHE A 15 -61.44 -58.56 15.78
C PHE A 15 -62.81 -58.34 16.44
N LYS A 16 -63.85 -58.97 15.90
CA LYS A 16 -65.24 -58.82 16.36
C LYS A 16 -65.37 -58.95 17.88
N ASN A 17 -65.72 -57.85 18.56
CA ASN A 17 -65.96 -57.76 20.01
C ASN A 17 -64.85 -58.40 20.86
N ALA A 18 -63.59 -58.35 20.40
CA ALA A 18 -62.48 -59.05 21.03
C ALA A 18 -61.25 -58.14 21.29
N PRO A 19 -61.39 -57.08 22.13
CA PRO A 19 -60.32 -56.09 22.35
C PRO A 19 -59.05 -56.70 22.95
N ARG A 20 -59.16 -57.78 23.73
CA ARG A 20 -57.99 -58.51 24.26
C ARG A 20 -57.18 -59.21 23.15
N LYS A 21 -57.85 -59.73 22.12
CA LYS A 21 -57.21 -60.39 20.97
C LYS A 21 -56.56 -59.35 20.05
N GLU A 22 -57.25 -58.24 19.83
CA GLU A 22 -56.73 -57.08 19.10
C GLU A 22 -55.46 -56.50 19.76
N ALA A 23 -55.50 -56.24 21.08
CA ALA A 23 -54.34 -55.74 21.82
C ALA A 23 -53.16 -56.75 21.88
N ALA A 24 -53.44 -58.04 21.80
CA ALA A 24 -52.41 -59.08 21.67
C ALA A 24 -51.78 -59.07 20.27
N TRP A 25 -52.59 -58.92 19.22
CA TRP A 25 -52.13 -58.81 17.84
C TRP A 25 -51.24 -57.56 17.63
N LEU A 26 -51.67 -56.39 18.10
CA LEU A 26 -50.93 -55.13 17.97
C LEU A 26 -49.51 -55.20 18.58
N ARG A 27 -49.36 -55.92 19.71
CA ARG A 27 -48.07 -56.11 20.40
C ARG A 27 -47.23 -57.25 19.83
N SER A 28 -47.83 -58.11 19.00
CA SER A 28 -47.14 -59.25 18.41
C SER A 28 -46.40 -58.84 17.14
N GLN A 29 -45.34 -59.59 16.83
CA GLN A 29 -44.46 -59.38 15.68
C GLN A 29 -44.86 -60.34 14.55
N PRO A 30 -45.22 -59.84 13.35
CA PRO A 30 -45.49 -60.68 12.20
C PRO A 30 -44.24 -61.44 11.74
N GLN A 31 -44.44 -62.61 11.13
CA GLN A 31 -43.34 -63.45 10.66
C GLN A 31 -42.47 -62.71 9.64
N GLY A 32 -41.15 -62.75 9.84
CA GLY A 32 -40.18 -62.12 8.95
C GLY A 32 -40.04 -60.59 9.11
N GLN A 33 -40.72 -59.98 10.07
CA GLN A 33 -40.61 -58.56 10.39
C GLN A 33 -39.84 -58.34 11.68
N THR A 34 -39.17 -57.21 11.86
CA THR A 34 -38.48 -56.81 13.10
C THR A 34 -39.35 -55.95 14.02
N LEU A 35 -40.42 -55.36 13.48
CA LEU A 35 -41.32 -54.42 14.17
C LEU A 35 -42.61 -55.10 14.62
N SER A 36 -43.21 -54.60 15.70
CA SER A 36 -44.56 -55.01 16.13
C SER A 36 -45.62 -54.58 15.12
N SER A 37 -46.77 -55.26 15.11
CA SER A 37 -47.89 -54.92 14.23
C SER A 37 -48.31 -53.45 14.38
N ALA A 38 -48.33 -52.90 15.59
CA ALA A 38 -48.60 -51.47 15.80
C ALA A 38 -47.58 -50.55 15.12
N GLN A 39 -46.28 -50.85 15.26
CA GLN A 39 -45.20 -50.05 14.63
C GLN A 39 -45.21 -50.18 13.10
N LEU A 40 -45.55 -51.36 12.57
CA LEU A 40 -45.69 -51.57 11.13
C LEU A 40 -46.84 -50.74 10.56
N LEU A 41 -47.98 -50.70 11.24
CA LEU A 41 -49.11 -49.85 10.84
C LEU A 41 -48.73 -48.36 10.84
N GLU A 42 -47.99 -47.88 11.85
CA GLU A 42 -47.47 -46.50 11.88
C GLU A 42 -46.48 -46.22 10.74
N THR A 43 -45.59 -47.17 10.44
CA THR A 43 -44.63 -47.04 9.33
C THR A 43 -45.34 -46.96 7.99
N LEU A 44 -46.42 -47.73 7.81
CA LEU A 44 -47.22 -47.72 6.59
C LEU A 44 -47.97 -46.40 6.39
N LYS A 45 -48.46 -45.75 7.47
CA LYS A 45 -49.10 -44.42 7.39
C LYS A 45 -48.19 -43.35 6.80
N GLN A 46 -46.88 -43.47 6.96
CA GLN A 46 -45.93 -42.47 6.45
C GLN A 46 -45.68 -42.61 4.93
N ARG A 47 -46.21 -43.64 4.28
CA ARG A 47 -46.05 -43.83 2.83
C ARG A 47 -46.98 -42.88 2.05
N PRO A 48 -46.51 -42.31 0.92
CA PRO A 48 -47.37 -41.51 0.05
C PRO A 48 -48.51 -42.35 -0.54
N LEU A 49 -49.66 -41.72 -0.78
CA LEU A 49 -50.88 -42.38 -1.30
C LEU A 49 -51.44 -43.52 -0.43
N PHE A 50 -50.99 -43.61 0.82
CA PHE A 50 -51.51 -44.53 1.83
C PHE A 50 -52.62 -43.85 2.62
N ASP A 51 -53.70 -44.58 2.88
CA ASP A 51 -54.80 -44.13 3.72
C ASP A 51 -55.17 -45.23 4.71
N LEU A 52 -55.41 -44.80 5.94
CA LEU A 52 -55.87 -45.64 7.02
C LEU A 52 -57.27 -45.18 7.42
N GLY A 53 -58.26 -46.04 7.17
CA GLY A 53 -59.61 -45.92 7.73
C GLY A 53 -59.67 -46.54 9.13
N GLY A 54 -60.01 -45.72 10.14
CA GLY A 54 -60.37 -46.16 11.49
C GLY A 54 -59.20 -46.32 12.48
N LEU A 55 -59.31 -45.69 13.66
CA LEU A 55 -58.39 -45.89 14.81
C LEU A 55 -58.86 -47.05 15.71
N GLY A 56 -59.19 -48.20 15.12
CA GLY A 56 -59.58 -49.41 15.85
C GLY A 56 -60.22 -50.45 14.94
N SER A 57 -60.34 -51.69 15.41
CA SER A 57 -60.98 -52.78 14.66
C SER A 57 -62.38 -52.40 14.15
N PRO A 58 -62.63 -52.36 12.82
CA PRO A 58 -61.76 -52.85 11.74
C PRO A 58 -60.67 -51.88 11.30
N PHE A 59 -59.43 -52.37 11.17
CA PHE A 59 -58.34 -51.63 10.53
C PHE A 59 -58.49 -51.74 9.02
N GLU A 60 -58.73 -50.63 8.34
CA GLU A 60 -58.80 -50.57 6.87
C GLU A 60 -57.60 -49.81 6.32
N LEU A 61 -56.77 -50.49 5.53
CA LEU A 61 -55.61 -49.91 4.88
C LEU A 61 -55.85 -49.94 3.37
N ALA A 62 -55.62 -48.82 2.69
CA ALA A 62 -55.65 -48.78 1.22
C ALA A 62 -54.50 -47.92 0.70
N CYS A 63 -53.77 -48.44 -0.28
CA CYS A 63 -52.61 -47.74 -0.83
C CYS A 63 -52.42 -47.99 -2.33
N VAL A 64 -51.62 -47.13 -2.94
CA VAL A 64 -51.16 -47.26 -4.33
C VAL A 64 -49.64 -47.25 -4.33
N VAL A 65 -49.03 -48.26 -4.94
CA VAL A 65 -47.58 -48.41 -5.02
C VAL A 65 -47.15 -48.73 -6.46
N ALA A 66 -45.85 -48.56 -6.75
CA ALA A 66 -45.30 -49.01 -8.01
C ALA A 66 -45.39 -50.54 -8.13
N ASP A 67 -45.57 -51.04 -9.35
CA ASP A 67 -45.72 -52.48 -9.61
C ASP A 67 -44.54 -53.31 -9.09
N ALA A 68 -43.33 -52.72 -9.07
CA ALA A 68 -42.12 -53.36 -8.54
C ALA A 68 -42.17 -53.57 -7.02
N ASP A 69 -42.80 -52.66 -6.28
CA ASP A 69 -42.85 -52.67 -4.81
C ASP A 69 -44.09 -53.42 -4.28
N ALA A 70 -45.07 -53.68 -5.16
CA ALA A 70 -46.32 -54.36 -4.82
C ALA A 70 -46.13 -55.76 -4.20
N PRO A 71 -45.20 -56.62 -4.67
CA PRO A 71 -45.00 -57.95 -4.09
C PRO A 71 -44.53 -57.91 -2.63
N GLU A 72 -43.59 -57.01 -2.30
CA GLU A 72 -43.04 -56.87 -0.95
C GLU A 72 -44.11 -56.36 0.01
N LEU A 73 -44.83 -55.30 -0.38
CA LEU A 73 -45.89 -54.74 0.44
C LEU A 73 -47.05 -55.73 0.63
N ARG A 74 -47.40 -56.48 -0.41
CA ARG A 74 -48.39 -57.55 -0.31
C ARG A 74 -47.96 -58.61 0.70
N ALA A 75 -46.71 -59.07 0.66
CA ALA A 75 -46.20 -60.06 1.60
C ALA A 75 -46.28 -59.57 3.05
N LEU A 76 -46.00 -58.28 3.30
CA LEU A 76 -46.16 -57.66 4.61
C LEU A 76 -47.64 -57.66 5.07
N LEU A 77 -48.58 -57.27 4.20
CA LEU A 77 -50.01 -57.28 4.53
C LEU A 77 -50.54 -58.70 4.79
N GLU A 78 -50.08 -59.69 4.02
CA GLU A 78 -50.40 -61.10 4.26
C GLU A 78 -49.84 -61.59 5.60
N ALA A 79 -48.62 -61.19 6.00
CA ALA A 79 -48.06 -61.55 7.30
C ALA A 79 -48.86 -60.95 8.47
N LEU A 80 -49.37 -59.72 8.32
CA LEU A 80 -50.26 -59.09 9.30
C LEU A 80 -51.60 -59.84 9.42
N LEU A 81 -52.14 -60.31 8.29
CA LEU A 81 -53.39 -61.09 8.23
C LEU A 81 -53.23 -62.50 8.81
N ASP A 82 -52.12 -63.17 8.52
CA ASP A 82 -51.79 -64.49 9.08
C ASP A 82 -51.74 -64.42 10.61
N LEU A 83 -51.03 -63.41 11.14
CA LEU A 83 -50.97 -63.16 12.57
C LEU A 83 -52.35 -62.80 13.14
N ALA A 84 -53.17 -62.05 12.40
CA ALA A 84 -54.52 -61.70 12.83
C ALA A 84 -55.39 -62.95 12.99
N VAL A 85 -55.37 -63.88 12.04
CA VAL A 85 -56.10 -65.14 12.12
C VAL A 85 -55.59 -66.02 13.25
N GLU A 86 -54.27 -66.09 13.45
CA GLU A 86 -53.66 -66.81 14.59
C GLU A 86 -54.20 -66.29 15.93
N LYS A 87 -54.33 -64.95 16.07
CA LYS A 87 -54.90 -64.31 17.27
C LYS A 87 -56.43 -64.35 17.31
N GLY A 88 -57.09 -65.02 16.37
CA GLY A 88 -58.54 -65.22 16.34
C GLY A 88 -59.33 -64.02 15.78
N GLY A 89 -58.69 -63.20 14.95
CA GLY A 89 -59.31 -62.19 14.11
C GLY A 89 -59.63 -62.73 12.71
N ARG A 90 -60.08 -61.81 11.85
CA ARG A 90 -60.45 -62.05 10.46
C ARG A 90 -59.86 -60.95 9.59
N GLY A 91 -59.59 -61.24 8.33
CA GLY A 91 -59.29 -60.16 7.40
C GLY A 91 -59.51 -60.46 5.94
N GLU A 92 -59.36 -59.43 5.13
CA GLU A 92 -59.70 -59.39 3.72
C GLU A 92 -58.58 -58.64 3.02
N LEU A 93 -57.98 -59.19 1.97
CA LEU A 93 -56.98 -58.53 1.14
C LEU A 93 -57.51 -58.41 -0.27
N ALA A 94 -57.32 -57.25 -0.88
CA ALA A 94 -57.51 -57.05 -2.31
C ALA A 94 -56.26 -56.50 -2.96
N SER A 95 -56.02 -56.95 -4.19
CA SER A 95 -55.02 -56.41 -5.10
C SER A 95 -55.72 -56.10 -6.42
N PHE A 96 -55.52 -54.89 -6.93
CA PHE A 96 -56.21 -54.40 -8.11
C PHE A 96 -55.33 -53.47 -8.94
N ALA A 97 -55.42 -53.60 -10.25
CA ALA A 97 -54.94 -52.56 -11.16
C ALA A 97 -55.90 -51.36 -11.09
N LEU A 98 -55.43 -50.12 -11.14
CA LEU A 98 -56.30 -48.93 -10.98
C LEU A 98 -57.39 -48.79 -12.05
N ASP A 99 -57.21 -49.43 -13.21
CA ASP A 99 -58.16 -49.48 -14.34
C ASP A 99 -58.54 -50.93 -14.72
N GLY A 100 -58.49 -51.89 -13.78
CA GLY A 100 -58.65 -53.33 -14.08
C GLY A 100 -59.42 -54.15 -13.03
N GLU A 101 -59.25 -55.46 -13.06
CA GLU A 101 -59.97 -56.39 -12.16
C GLU A 101 -59.48 -56.30 -10.71
N VAL A 102 -60.42 -56.45 -9.77
CA VAL A 102 -60.14 -56.58 -8.34
C VAL A 102 -60.08 -58.06 -7.98
N ARG A 103 -58.93 -58.50 -7.45
CA ARG A 103 -58.75 -59.86 -6.91
C ARG A 103 -58.80 -59.80 -5.40
N CYS A 104 -59.63 -60.62 -4.77
CA CYS A 104 -59.87 -60.63 -3.33
C CYS A 104 -59.51 -61.99 -2.71
N TRP A 105 -58.98 -61.93 -1.49
CA TRP A 105 -58.62 -63.09 -0.69
C TRP A 105 -59.11 -62.91 0.75
N LEU A 106 -59.60 -63.98 1.36
CA LEU A 106 -60.16 -63.99 2.72
C LEU A 106 -59.29 -64.80 3.69
N TRP A 107 -59.19 -64.27 4.91
CA TRP A 107 -58.51 -64.86 6.06
C TRP A 107 -59.53 -65.08 7.17
N GLU A 108 -60.05 -66.31 7.29
CA GLU A 108 -61.08 -66.69 8.27
C GLU A 108 -60.93 -68.17 8.68
N ASP A 109 -61.40 -68.55 9.88
CA ASP A 109 -61.49 -69.94 10.35
C ASP A 109 -60.21 -70.79 10.19
N LYS A 110 -59.04 -70.20 10.52
CA LYS A 110 -57.70 -70.80 10.35
C LYS A 110 -57.30 -71.09 8.90
N LYS A 111 -58.11 -70.72 7.91
CA LYS A 111 -57.81 -70.86 6.48
C LYS A 111 -57.19 -69.55 5.97
N ARG A 112 -56.03 -69.68 5.33
CA ARG A 112 -55.29 -68.57 4.71
C ARG A 112 -55.73 -68.34 3.28
N ALA A 113 -55.83 -67.07 2.88
CA ALA A 113 -55.90 -66.60 1.49
C ALA A 113 -56.94 -67.31 0.59
N LEU A 114 -58.16 -67.51 1.08
CA LEU A 114 -59.25 -68.08 0.27
C LEU A 114 -59.65 -67.11 -0.84
N SER A 115 -59.46 -67.48 -2.10
CA SER A 115 -59.89 -66.66 -3.23
C SER A 115 -61.40 -66.43 -3.17
N ALA A 116 -61.82 -65.16 -3.22
CA ALA A 116 -63.21 -64.76 -3.18
C ALA A 116 -63.49 -63.76 -4.31
N ARG A 117 -64.74 -63.74 -4.80
CA ARG A 117 -65.19 -62.63 -5.64
C ARG A 117 -65.42 -61.41 -4.74
N HIS A 118 -65.15 -60.21 -5.25
CA HIS A 118 -65.42 -58.98 -4.50
C HIS A 118 -66.91 -58.83 -4.10
N SER A 119 -67.82 -59.54 -4.78
CA SER A 119 -69.25 -59.60 -4.49
C SER A 119 -69.65 -60.72 -3.50
N ASP A 120 -68.69 -61.47 -2.96
CA ASP A 120 -68.97 -62.52 -1.96
C ASP A 120 -69.53 -61.86 -0.68
N PRO A 121 -70.68 -62.32 -0.13
CA PRO A 121 -71.28 -61.73 1.08
C PRO A 121 -70.37 -61.71 2.30
N ARG A 122 -69.32 -62.54 2.29
CA ARG A 122 -68.29 -62.57 3.32
C ARG A 122 -67.34 -61.38 3.21
N VAL A 123 -67.05 -60.87 2.03
CA VAL A 123 -66.25 -59.65 1.85
C VAL A 123 -67.07 -58.46 2.37
N LYS A 124 -66.55 -57.76 3.38
CA LYS A 124 -67.21 -56.59 4.01
C LYS A 124 -66.72 -55.27 3.47
N THR A 125 -65.54 -55.23 2.85
CA THR A 125 -65.00 -54.03 2.21
C THR A 125 -65.48 -53.88 0.77
N ASP A 126 -65.98 -52.70 0.40
CA ASP A 126 -66.26 -52.35 -0.99
C ASP A 126 -64.95 -51.99 -1.72
N PHE A 127 -64.26 -53.02 -2.21
CA PHE A 127 -62.99 -52.85 -2.91
C PHE A 127 -63.12 -52.14 -4.27
N ILE A 128 -64.31 -52.10 -4.88
CA ILE A 128 -64.54 -51.36 -6.12
C ILE A 128 -64.56 -49.86 -5.83
N LEU A 129 -65.27 -49.45 -4.76
CA LEU A 129 -65.28 -48.06 -4.34
C LEU A 129 -63.87 -47.59 -3.92
N LEU A 130 -63.13 -48.43 -3.18
CA LEU A 130 -61.75 -48.14 -2.80
C LEU A 130 -60.82 -48.01 -4.01
N GLN A 131 -60.94 -48.89 -5.01
CA GLN A 131 -60.20 -48.79 -6.26
C GLN A 131 -60.46 -47.46 -6.97
N LYS A 132 -61.72 -47.01 -7.03
CA LYS A 132 -62.09 -45.71 -7.61
C LYS A 132 -61.43 -44.56 -6.84
N HIS A 133 -61.52 -44.52 -5.51
CA HIS A 133 -60.90 -43.47 -4.70
C HIS A 133 -59.37 -43.45 -4.83
N ARG A 134 -58.73 -44.63 -4.84
CA ARG A 134 -57.28 -44.74 -5.03
C ARG A 134 -56.82 -44.26 -6.41
N ARG A 135 -57.62 -44.52 -7.45
CA ARG A 135 -57.36 -44.02 -8.80
C ARG A 135 -57.40 -42.49 -8.85
N GLU A 136 -58.41 -41.87 -8.24
CA GLU A 136 -58.53 -40.40 -8.17
C GLU A 136 -57.36 -39.78 -7.41
N ALA A 137 -56.98 -40.36 -6.26
CA ALA A 137 -55.81 -39.91 -5.50
C ALA A 137 -54.49 -40.04 -6.28
N ALA A 138 -54.30 -41.13 -7.03
CA ALA A 138 -53.13 -41.33 -7.87
C ALA A 138 -53.06 -40.33 -9.05
N LEU A 139 -54.19 -39.94 -9.63
CA LEU A 139 -54.24 -38.92 -10.70
C LEU A 139 -53.92 -37.52 -10.17
N ALA A 140 -54.29 -37.21 -8.92
CA ALA A 140 -54.01 -35.92 -8.29
C ALA A 140 -52.58 -35.82 -7.72
N TYR A 141 -51.85 -36.93 -7.64
CA TYR A 141 -50.55 -36.98 -6.99
C TYR A 141 -49.42 -36.49 -7.90
N VAL A 142 -48.72 -35.45 -7.43
CA VAL A 142 -47.47 -34.97 -8.01
C VAL A 142 -46.32 -35.47 -7.12
N PRO A 143 -45.42 -36.35 -7.61
CA PRO A 143 -44.30 -36.82 -6.81
C PRO A 143 -43.39 -35.65 -6.40
N PRO A 144 -42.88 -35.60 -5.16
CA PRO A 144 -41.84 -34.65 -4.80
C PRO A 144 -40.58 -34.96 -5.61
N ARG A 145 -40.08 -33.98 -6.38
CA ARG A 145 -38.77 -34.10 -7.06
C ARG A 145 -37.68 -34.17 -5.99
N LYS A 146 -37.12 -35.36 -5.76
CA LYS A 146 -35.78 -35.47 -5.16
C LYS A 146 -34.78 -35.29 -6.29
N ASP A 147 -34.44 -34.05 -6.59
CA ASP A 147 -33.27 -33.75 -7.41
C ASP A 147 -32.05 -34.19 -6.61
N THR A 148 -31.65 -35.45 -6.77
CA THR A 148 -30.44 -35.97 -6.15
C THR A 148 -29.29 -35.26 -6.84
N LEU A 149 -28.58 -34.41 -6.10
CA LEU A 149 -27.35 -33.79 -6.60
C LEU A 149 -26.40 -34.89 -7.06
N ARG A 150 -25.80 -34.71 -8.23
CA ARG A 150 -24.85 -35.68 -8.78
C ARG A 150 -23.52 -35.00 -9.01
N CYS A 151 -22.45 -35.66 -8.60
CA CYS A 151 -21.12 -35.27 -9.01
C CYS A 151 -20.96 -35.44 -10.53
N ALA A 152 -19.97 -34.79 -11.13
CA ALA A 152 -19.59 -35.01 -12.52
C ALA A 152 -19.28 -36.49 -12.85
N CYS A 153 -18.88 -37.31 -11.86
CA CYS A 153 -18.71 -38.76 -12.03
C CYS A 153 -20.03 -39.56 -12.04
N GLY A 154 -21.18 -38.89 -11.88
CA GLY A 154 -22.52 -39.49 -11.93
C GLY A 154 -23.06 -40.04 -10.60
N VAL A 155 -22.23 -40.10 -9.56
CA VAL A 155 -22.61 -40.60 -8.23
C VAL A 155 -23.47 -39.58 -7.48
N PRO A 156 -24.56 -40.00 -6.80
CA PRO A 156 -25.36 -39.12 -5.96
C PRO A 156 -24.54 -38.62 -4.77
N VAL A 157 -24.69 -37.33 -4.44
CA VAL A 157 -23.93 -36.64 -3.40
C VAL A 157 -24.90 -35.95 -2.44
N GLU A 158 -24.63 -36.07 -1.14
CA GLU A 158 -25.36 -35.33 -0.12
C GLU A 158 -25.08 -33.82 -0.23
N PRO A 159 -26.06 -32.93 -0.04
CA PRO A 159 -25.90 -31.48 -0.19
C PRO A 159 -24.71 -30.88 0.60
N GLU A 160 -24.46 -31.36 1.81
CA GLU A 160 -23.42 -30.87 2.72
C GLU A 160 -22.05 -31.51 2.49
N ALA A 161 -21.92 -32.44 1.54
CA ALA A 161 -20.65 -33.12 1.30
C ALA A 161 -19.56 -32.15 0.83
N VAL A 162 -18.38 -32.25 1.45
CA VAL A 162 -17.18 -31.47 1.09
C VAL A 162 -16.40 -32.16 -0.04
N VAL A 163 -16.44 -33.49 -0.10
CA VAL A 163 -15.72 -34.29 -1.10
C VAL A 163 -16.64 -35.38 -1.66
N CYS A 164 -16.52 -35.70 -2.95
CA CYS A 164 -17.20 -36.85 -3.54
C CYS A 164 -16.57 -38.16 -3.07
N ALA A 165 -17.35 -39.05 -2.47
CA ALA A 165 -16.88 -40.36 -1.97
C ALA A 165 -16.34 -41.31 -3.04
N SER A 166 -16.63 -41.07 -4.32
CA SER A 166 -16.20 -41.94 -5.43
C SER A 166 -15.00 -41.42 -6.20
N CYS A 167 -14.99 -40.13 -6.57
CA CYS A 167 -13.93 -39.55 -7.40
C CYS A 167 -13.04 -38.56 -6.66
N GLU A 168 -13.22 -38.41 -5.34
CA GLU A 168 -12.44 -37.53 -4.46
C GLU A 168 -12.45 -36.04 -4.90
N CYS A 169 -13.42 -35.66 -5.74
CA CYS A 169 -13.64 -34.29 -6.13
C CYS A 169 -13.97 -33.43 -4.90
N ASP A 170 -13.10 -32.47 -4.58
CA ASP A 170 -13.32 -31.47 -3.54
C ASP A 170 -14.28 -30.38 -4.03
N PHE A 171 -15.41 -30.24 -3.33
CA PHE A 171 -16.44 -29.24 -3.60
C PHE A 171 -16.17 -27.89 -2.94
N THR A 172 -15.14 -27.79 -2.09
CA THR A 172 -14.71 -26.51 -1.48
C THR A 172 -13.61 -25.82 -2.26
N THR A 173 -13.10 -26.46 -3.31
CA THR A 173 -12.13 -25.86 -4.22
C THR A 173 -12.71 -24.59 -4.85
N PRO A 174 -12.02 -23.43 -4.76
CA PRO A 174 -12.49 -22.18 -5.33
C PRO A 174 -12.66 -22.25 -6.86
N ILE A 175 -13.75 -21.70 -7.37
CA ILE A 175 -14.07 -21.64 -8.80
C ILE A 175 -13.68 -20.25 -9.33
N GLY A 176 -12.62 -20.19 -10.13
CA GLY A 176 -12.20 -18.96 -10.81
C GLY A 176 -13.09 -18.66 -12.03
N ILE A 177 -13.31 -17.38 -12.33
CA ILE A 177 -14.09 -16.94 -13.50
C ILE A 177 -13.13 -16.43 -14.58
N GLU A 178 -13.12 -17.07 -15.76
CA GLU A 178 -12.26 -16.68 -16.89
C GLU A 178 -12.93 -15.59 -17.75
N VAL A 179 -14.21 -15.79 -18.08
CA VAL A 179 -14.96 -14.87 -18.98
C VAL A 179 -16.25 -14.43 -18.31
N ARG A 180 -16.60 -13.16 -18.52
CA ARG A 180 -17.83 -12.53 -18.03
C ARG A 180 -18.65 -11.94 -19.18
N PRO A 181 -19.97 -11.81 -19.01
CA PRO A 181 -20.78 -10.99 -19.92
C PRO A 181 -20.37 -9.52 -19.83
N GLU A 182 -20.40 -8.82 -20.97
CA GLU A 182 -20.17 -7.36 -21.04
C GLU A 182 -21.27 -6.57 -20.32
N ASP A 183 -22.49 -7.10 -20.31
CA ASP A 183 -23.66 -6.50 -19.66
C ASP A 183 -23.90 -7.10 -18.25
N PRO A 184 -23.75 -6.32 -17.17
CA PRO A 184 -24.01 -6.75 -15.79
C PRO A 184 -25.42 -7.31 -15.57
N GLU A 185 -26.41 -6.85 -16.35
CA GLU A 185 -27.81 -7.25 -16.22
C GLU A 185 -28.01 -8.75 -16.45
N ARG A 186 -27.15 -9.36 -17.26
CA ARG A 186 -27.18 -10.79 -17.54
C ARG A 186 -26.91 -11.66 -16.31
N LEU A 187 -26.27 -11.12 -15.28
CA LEU A 187 -26.01 -11.83 -14.02
C LEU A 187 -27.18 -11.77 -13.03
N ARG A 188 -28.17 -10.88 -13.24
CA ARG A 188 -29.33 -10.72 -12.34
C ARG A 188 -30.10 -12.02 -12.09
N PRO A 189 -30.38 -12.88 -13.10
CA PRO A 189 -31.10 -14.13 -12.88
C PRO A 189 -30.35 -15.08 -11.94
N MET A 190 -29.03 -15.21 -12.10
CA MET A 190 -28.20 -16.02 -11.21
C MET A 190 -28.19 -15.45 -9.79
N ARG A 191 -28.05 -14.13 -9.64
CA ARG A 191 -28.12 -13.46 -8.33
C ARG A 191 -29.45 -13.73 -7.62
N ALA A 192 -30.57 -13.55 -8.31
CA ALA A 192 -31.90 -13.81 -7.77
C ALA A 192 -32.05 -15.27 -7.34
N ARG A 193 -31.55 -16.21 -8.17
CA ARG A 193 -31.61 -17.64 -7.86
C ARG A 193 -30.76 -18.03 -6.65
N LEU A 194 -29.54 -17.49 -6.53
CA LEU A 194 -28.68 -17.73 -5.36
C LEU A 194 -29.33 -17.22 -4.07
N MET A 195 -29.97 -16.05 -4.11
CA MET A 195 -30.74 -15.51 -2.98
C MET A 195 -31.93 -16.39 -2.60
N GLU A 196 -32.70 -16.86 -3.60
CA GLU A 196 -33.83 -17.77 -3.39
C GLU A 196 -33.38 -19.09 -2.73
N LEU A 197 -32.25 -19.63 -3.18
CA LEU A 197 -31.63 -20.84 -2.64
C LEU A 197 -30.87 -20.61 -1.33
N LYS A 198 -30.87 -19.38 -0.79
CA LYS A 198 -30.18 -18.98 0.45
C LYS A 198 -28.66 -19.24 0.43
N ILE A 199 -28.06 -19.21 -0.76
CA ILE A 199 -26.60 -19.27 -0.92
C ILE A 199 -26.06 -17.85 -0.75
N PRO A 200 -25.07 -17.64 0.14
CA PRO A 200 -24.51 -16.31 0.35
C PRO A 200 -23.82 -15.84 -0.93
N LEU A 201 -24.08 -14.58 -1.30
CA LEU A 201 -23.31 -13.93 -2.36
C LEU A 201 -21.88 -13.67 -1.86
N PRO A 202 -20.88 -13.67 -2.76
CA PRO A 202 -19.51 -13.32 -2.41
C PRO A 202 -19.41 -11.92 -1.78
N GLU A 203 -18.30 -11.64 -1.08
CA GLU A 203 -18.04 -10.30 -0.55
C GLU A 203 -17.91 -9.30 -1.73
N GLY A 204 -18.95 -8.49 -1.93
CA GLY A 204 -19.12 -7.64 -3.11
C GLY A 204 -20.34 -8.05 -3.96
N ASP A 205 -20.56 -7.39 -5.09
CA ASP A 205 -21.55 -7.85 -6.08
C ASP A 205 -20.99 -9.08 -6.82
N LEU A 206 -21.86 -9.99 -7.27
CA LEU A 206 -21.51 -11.12 -8.15
C LEU A 206 -20.79 -10.62 -9.43
N PHE A 207 -21.14 -9.40 -9.87
CA PHE A 207 -20.48 -8.73 -10.98
C PHE A 207 -18.99 -8.45 -10.73
N VAL A 208 -18.60 -8.19 -9.48
CA VAL A 208 -17.22 -7.85 -9.10
C VAL A 208 -16.43 -9.08 -8.66
N ALA A 209 -17.10 -10.07 -8.09
CA ALA A 209 -16.47 -11.26 -7.52
C ALA A 209 -15.76 -12.10 -8.58
N ARG A 210 -14.45 -12.32 -8.43
CA ARG A 210 -13.59 -13.05 -9.41
C ARG A 210 -13.53 -14.55 -9.16
N VAL A 211 -13.82 -14.93 -7.93
CA VAL A 211 -13.75 -16.30 -7.41
C VAL A 211 -15.06 -16.58 -6.68
N LEU A 212 -15.63 -17.75 -6.94
CA LEU A 212 -16.72 -18.29 -6.14
C LEU A 212 -16.14 -19.31 -5.16
N ARG A 213 -16.43 -19.17 -3.87
CA ARG A 213 -15.92 -20.02 -2.79
C ARG A 213 -17.06 -20.86 -2.21
N PRO A 214 -17.42 -22.00 -2.84
CA PRO A 214 -18.44 -22.89 -2.31
C PRO A 214 -17.99 -23.53 -0.99
N ARG A 215 -18.95 -23.82 -0.12
CA ARG A 215 -18.72 -24.48 1.18
C ARG A 215 -19.01 -25.98 1.16
N ASN A 216 -19.77 -26.45 0.17
CA ASN A 216 -20.22 -27.83 0.05
C ASN A 216 -20.69 -28.15 -1.38
N ALA A 217 -21.08 -29.41 -1.61
CA ALA A 217 -21.58 -29.91 -2.89
C ALA A 217 -22.81 -29.14 -3.41
N PHE A 218 -23.75 -28.76 -2.55
CA PHE A 218 -24.92 -27.99 -2.95
C PHE A 218 -24.53 -26.65 -3.57
N GLU A 219 -23.65 -25.88 -2.92
CA GLU A 219 -23.19 -24.59 -3.45
C GLU A 219 -22.36 -24.77 -4.73
N ALA A 220 -21.39 -25.69 -4.73
CA ALA A 220 -20.51 -25.93 -5.87
C ALA A 220 -21.29 -26.33 -7.13
N LEU A 221 -22.16 -27.33 -7.01
CA LEU A 221 -22.95 -27.84 -8.13
C LEU A 221 -24.01 -26.82 -8.59
N THR A 222 -24.54 -26.00 -7.67
CA THR A 222 -25.44 -24.90 -8.03
C THR A 222 -24.71 -23.83 -8.85
N TYR A 223 -23.48 -23.45 -8.47
CA TYR A 223 -22.68 -22.53 -9.27
C TYR A 223 -22.38 -23.11 -10.66
N GLU A 224 -21.92 -24.37 -10.74
CA GLU A 224 -21.63 -25.05 -12.00
C GLU A 224 -22.85 -25.12 -12.94
N ALA A 225 -24.05 -25.31 -12.39
CA ALA A 225 -25.29 -25.36 -13.17
C ALA A 225 -25.76 -23.98 -13.67
N LEU A 226 -25.57 -22.91 -12.89
CA LEU A 226 -26.10 -21.57 -13.22
C LEU A 226 -25.18 -20.76 -14.13
N MET A 227 -23.86 -20.91 -14.00
CA MET A 227 -22.87 -20.09 -14.71
C MET A 227 -23.07 -20.05 -16.25
N PRO A 228 -23.28 -21.19 -16.95
CA PRO A 228 -23.44 -21.17 -18.40
C PRO A 228 -24.65 -20.35 -18.87
N GLY A 229 -25.75 -20.38 -18.12
CA GLY A 229 -27.01 -19.70 -18.46
C GLY A 229 -26.93 -18.17 -18.38
N VAL A 230 -25.91 -17.63 -17.71
CA VAL A 230 -25.68 -16.18 -17.57
C VAL A 230 -24.42 -15.69 -18.29
N GLY A 231 -23.80 -16.55 -19.10
CA GLY A 231 -22.59 -16.21 -19.88
C GLY A 231 -21.31 -16.13 -19.04
N LEU A 232 -21.29 -16.69 -17.83
CA LEU A 232 -20.05 -16.87 -17.06
C LEU A 232 -19.35 -18.15 -17.53
N GLN A 233 -18.04 -18.07 -17.78
CA GLN A 233 -17.21 -19.25 -18.06
C GLN A 233 -16.23 -19.49 -16.92
N PRO A 234 -16.30 -20.64 -16.24
CA PRO A 234 -15.35 -20.97 -15.19
C PRO A 234 -13.98 -21.30 -15.80
N LEU A 235 -12.93 -20.92 -15.08
CA LEU A 235 -11.58 -21.38 -15.38
C LEU A 235 -11.50 -22.88 -15.13
N SER A 236 -10.87 -23.63 -16.04
CA SER A 236 -10.70 -25.07 -15.84
C SER A 236 -9.91 -25.33 -14.56
N ARG A 237 -10.27 -26.37 -13.80
CA ARG A 237 -9.60 -26.69 -12.52
C ARG A 237 -8.09 -26.90 -12.67
N ARG A 238 -7.68 -27.53 -13.79
CA ARG A 238 -6.27 -27.74 -14.12
C ARG A 238 -5.53 -26.41 -14.34
N GLU A 239 -6.13 -25.51 -15.08
CA GLU A 239 -5.52 -24.20 -15.36
C GLU A 239 -5.51 -23.31 -14.12
N MET A 240 -6.61 -23.29 -13.34
CA MET A 240 -6.66 -22.59 -12.05
C MET A 240 -5.54 -23.07 -11.13
N LYS A 241 -5.38 -24.40 -10.98
CA LYS A 241 -4.31 -24.99 -10.17
C LYS A 241 -2.92 -24.57 -10.66
N ARG A 242 -2.65 -24.66 -11.97
CA ARG A 242 -1.37 -24.23 -12.56
C ARG A 242 -1.07 -22.75 -12.28
N ARG A 243 -2.04 -21.85 -12.53
CA ARG A 243 -1.87 -20.41 -12.31
C ARG A 243 -1.65 -20.09 -10.83
N VAL A 244 -2.41 -20.72 -9.92
CA VAL A 244 -2.22 -20.56 -8.46
C VAL A 244 -0.86 -21.08 -8.00
N GLU A 245 -0.41 -22.22 -8.51
CA GLU A 245 0.91 -22.80 -8.19
C GLU A 245 2.05 -21.89 -8.66
N LEU A 246 1.96 -21.33 -9.87
CA LEU A 246 2.92 -20.36 -10.39
C LEU A 246 3.02 -19.14 -9.47
N LEU A 247 1.88 -18.49 -9.17
CA LEU A 247 1.83 -17.28 -8.37
C LEU A 247 2.25 -17.52 -6.91
N SER A 248 1.88 -18.67 -6.34
CA SER A 248 2.27 -19.04 -4.97
C SER A 248 3.77 -19.31 -4.87
N GLU A 249 4.39 -19.85 -5.91
CA GLU A 249 5.85 -20.04 -5.95
C GLU A 249 6.58 -18.70 -6.04
N LEU A 250 6.07 -17.73 -6.81
CA LEU A 250 6.65 -16.37 -6.89
C LEU A 250 6.75 -15.71 -5.51
N GLU A 251 5.70 -15.82 -4.69
CA GLU A 251 5.70 -15.23 -3.35
C GLU A 251 6.69 -15.90 -2.38
N ARG A 252 7.22 -17.08 -2.72
CA ARG A 252 8.29 -17.73 -1.94
C ARG A 252 9.69 -17.28 -2.34
N TRP A 253 9.85 -16.67 -3.51
CA TRP A 253 11.15 -16.25 -4.02
C TRP A 253 11.88 -15.25 -3.13
N PRO A 254 11.24 -14.23 -2.53
CA PRO A 254 11.92 -13.29 -1.64
C PRO A 254 12.61 -13.97 -0.44
N VAL A 255 12.05 -15.10 0.02
CA VAL A 255 12.61 -15.91 1.10
C VAL A 255 13.69 -16.86 0.58
N ARG A 256 13.41 -17.58 -0.51
CA ARG A 256 14.31 -18.58 -1.11
C ARG A 256 15.57 -17.95 -1.71
N TYR A 257 15.44 -16.78 -2.32
CA TYR A 257 16.49 -16.01 -3.00
C TYR A 257 16.71 -14.67 -2.31
N ARG A 258 16.82 -14.70 -0.98
CA ARG A 258 17.05 -13.51 -0.18
C ARG A 258 18.33 -12.78 -0.59
N LEU A 259 18.19 -11.50 -0.97
CA LEU A 259 19.32 -10.66 -1.31
C LEU A 259 19.90 -9.98 -0.06
N PRO A 260 21.23 -9.78 0.00
CA PRO A 260 21.89 -9.23 1.17
C PRO A 260 21.52 -7.76 1.39
N GLY A 261 21.03 -7.42 2.58
CA GLY A 261 20.66 -6.04 2.95
C GLY A 261 19.21 -5.65 2.63
N GLN A 262 18.44 -6.51 1.97
CA GLN A 262 16.99 -6.43 1.95
C GLN A 262 16.43 -7.08 3.22
N THR A 263 16.03 -6.28 4.19
CA THR A 263 15.37 -6.74 5.42
C THR A 263 13.93 -6.26 5.42
N GLY A 264 12.96 -7.17 5.36
CA GLY A 264 11.52 -6.86 5.50
C GLY A 264 10.67 -6.93 4.22
N GLU A 265 11.29 -7.09 3.05
CA GLU A 265 10.56 -7.28 1.78
C GLU A 265 10.20 -8.76 1.60
N TRP A 266 9.01 -9.15 2.06
CA TRP A 266 8.49 -10.53 1.95
C TRP A 266 7.60 -10.76 0.73
N ARG A 267 7.11 -9.68 0.11
CA ARG A 267 6.27 -9.71 -1.08
C ARG A 267 7.10 -9.68 -2.36
N PHE A 268 6.67 -10.43 -3.36
CA PHE A 268 7.39 -10.57 -4.62
C PHE A 268 7.62 -9.23 -5.36
N THR A 269 6.61 -8.37 -5.50
CA THR A 269 6.74 -7.09 -6.23
C THR A 269 7.71 -6.11 -5.57
N SER A 270 7.66 -6.01 -4.23
CA SER A 270 8.59 -5.20 -3.45
C SER A 270 10.03 -5.72 -3.58
N TRP A 271 10.20 -7.04 -3.50
CA TRP A 271 11.49 -7.69 -3.69
C TRP A 271 12.09 -7.43 -5.08
N CYS A 272 11.27 -7.46 -6.14
CA CYS A 272 11.70 -7.10 -7.50
C CYS A 272 12.25 -5.67 -7.56
N SER A 273 11.52 -4.71 -7.00
CA SER A 273 11.92 -3.30 -6.96
C SER A 273 13.27 -3.07 -6.27
N GLY A 274 13.52 -3.78 -5.16
CA GLY A 274 14.79 -3.68 -4.44
C GLY A 274 15.94 -4.49 -5.06
N THR A 275 15.64 -5.47 -5.93
CA THR A 275 16.65 -6.29 -6.62
C THR A 275 17.60 -5.45 -7.48
N VAL A 276 17.04 -4.50 -8.23
CA VAL A 276 17.80 -3.60 -9.12
C VAL A 276 18.71 -2.65 -8.36
N ARG A 277 18.32 -2.30 -7.13
CA ARG A 277 19.03 -1.34 -6.27
C ARG A 277 20.15 -1.97 -5.46
N GLN A 278 20.38 -3.28 -5.60
CA GLN A 278 21.43 -3.98 -4.88
C GLN A 278 22.82 -3.46 -5.22
N ALA A 279 23.60 -3.21 -4.18
CA ALA A 279 24.98 -2.73 -4.30
C ALA A 279 26.01 -3.74 -3.77
N ARG A 280 25.56 -4.82 -3.11
CA ARG A 280 26.46 -5.80 -2.50
C ARG A 280 26.86 -6.87 -3.53
N PRO A 281 28.17 -7.08 -3.77
CA PRO A 281 28.63 -8.08 -4.75
C PRO A 281 28.16 -9.51 -4.46
N SER A 282 27.88 -9.84 -3.19
CA SER A 282 27.34 -11.13 -2.80
C SER A 282 25.93 -11.43 -3.34
N ALA A 283 25.19 -10.40 -3.79
CA ALA A 283 23.90 -10.59 -4.47
C ALA A 283 24.04 -11.33 -5.80
N ARG A 284 25.18 -11.17 -6.52
CA ARG A 284 25.43 -11.81 -7.83
C ARG A 284 25.18 -13.31 -7.81
N LYS A 285 25.77 -14.03 -6.85
CA LYS A 285 25.63 -15.50 -6.75
C LYS A 285 24.18 -15.95 -6.53
N VAL A 286 23.38 -15.13 -5.84
CA VAL A 286 21.96 -15.44 -5.59
C VAL A 286 21.15 -15.26 -6.88
N LEU A 287 21.42 -14.19 -7.63
CA LEU A 287 20.77 -13.91 -8.92
C LEU A 287 21.16 -14.93 -10.00
N GLU A 288 22.44 -15.32 -10.08
CA GLU A 288 22.91 -16.40 -10.97
C GLU A 288 22.19 -17.73 -10.65
N ARG A 289 22.06 -18.06 -9.36
CA ARG A 289 21.32 -19.26 -8.94
C ARG A 289 19.84 -19.18 -9.32
N LEU A 290 19.19 -18.03 -9.10
CA LEU A 290 17.80 -17.83 -9.47
C LEU A 290 17.59 -17.96 -10.97
N ALA A 291 18.42 -17.31 -11.78
CA ALA A 291 18.36 -17.37 -13.23
C ALA A 291 18.48 -18.83 -13.73
N LYS A 292 19.46 -19.57 -13.19
CA LYS A 292 19.66 -20.99 -13.52
C LYS A 292 18.52 -21.90 -13.07
N GLU A 293 17.95 -21.67 -11.89
CA GLU A 293 16.90 -22.52 -11.32
C GLU A 293 15.49 -22.22 -11.86
N GLN A 294 15.22 -20.98 -12.29
CA GLN A 294 13.87 -20.51 -12.63
C GLN A 294 13.75 -19.83 -13.99
N GLY A 295 14.84 -19.68 -14.76
CA GLY A 295 14.87 -18.95 -16.03
C GLY A 295 13.81 -19.40 -17.03
N ASP A 296 13.56 -20.72 -17.13
CA ASP A 296 12.54 -21.31 -18.01
C ASP A 296 11.12 -20.79 -17.73
N ARG A 297 10.86 -20.29 -16.51
CA ARG A 297 9.54 -19.78 -16.09
C ARG A 297 9.37 -18.29 -16.34
N PHE A 298 10.42 -17.56 -16.69
CA PHE A 298 10.35 -16.09 -16.74
C PHE A 298 9.37 -15.61 -17.81
N GLU A 299 9.33 -16.25 -18.98
CA GLU A 299 8.37 -15.91 -20.03
C GLU A 299 6.93 -16.24 -19.62
N GLU A 300 6.72 -17.34 -18.89
CA GLU A 300 5.43 -17.68 -18.32
C GLU A 300 4.95 -16.63 -17.30
N ILE A 301 5.88 -16.09 -16.50
CA ILE A 301 5.59 -15.04 -15.51
C ILE A 301 5.35 -13.69 -16.20
N LYS A 302 6.13 -13.33 -17.21
CA LYS A 302 5.94 -12.10 -18.00
C LYS A 302 4.61 -12.11 -18.77
N ALA A 303 4.13 -13.29 -19.16
CA ALA A 303 2.85 -13.47 -19.84
C ALA A 303 1.62 -13.36 -18.90
N VAL A 304 1.82 -13.21 -17.58
CA VAL A 304 0.71 -13.01 -16.64
C VAL A 304 0.02 -11.68 -16.94
N SER A 305 -1.24 -11.76 -17.37
CA SER A 305 -2.06 -10.57 -17.62
C SER A 305 -2.73 -10.08 -16.34
N LEU A 306 -2.42 -8.84 -15.95
CA LEU A 306 -3.05 -8.21 -14.79
C LEU A 306 -4.48 -7.74 -15.06
N GLU A 307 -4.99 -7.85 -16.28
CA GLU A 307 -6.34 -7.41 -16.66
C GLU A 307 -7.31 -8.58 -16.81
N GLU A 308 -6.82 -9.74 -17.25
CA GLU A 308 -7.63 -10.93 -17.47
C GLU A 308 -8.23 -11.47 -16.16
N SER A 309 -9.53 -11.78 -16.21
CA SER A 309 -10.29 -12.18 -15.02
C SER A 309 -9.76 -13.45 -14.38
N GLY A 310 -9.31 -14.45 -15.15
CA GLY A 310 -8.82 -15.69 -14.57
C GLY A 310 -7.43 -15.59 -13.94
N TRP A 311 -6.53 -14.73 -14.44
CA TRP A 311 -5.27 -14.46 -13.75
C TRP A 311 -5.52 -13.73 -12.43
N ARG A 312 -6.44 -12.75 -12.43
CA ARG A 312 -6.87 -12.08 -11.20
C ARG A 312 -7.53 -13.03 -10.21
N ALA A 313 -8.33 -13.99 -10.69
CA ALA A 313 -8.93 -15.03 -9.86
C ALA A 313 -7.86 -15.91 -9.20
N ALA A 314 -6.85 -16.34 -9.97
CA ALA A 314 -5.71 -17.08 -9.43
C ALA A 314 -4.92 -16.26 -8.40
N GLY A 315 -4.69 -14.97 -8.68
CA GLY A 315 -4.03 -14.04 -7.76
C GLY A 315 -4.77 -13.86 -6.43
N GLU A 316 -6.10 -13.79 -6.47
CA GLU A 316 -6.93 -13.70 -5.26
C GLU A 316 -6.86 -14.98 -4.41
N VAL A 317 -6.77 -16.16 -5.04
CA VAL A 317 -6.64 -17.44 -4.34
C VAL A 317 -5.23 -17.64 -3.80
N SER A 318 -4.20 -17.28 -4.56
CA SER A 318 -2.80 -17.42 -4.13
C SER A 318 -2.36 -16.34 -3.13
N GLY A 319 -3.11 -15.23 -3.03
CA GLY A 319 -2.72 -14.06 -2.24
C GLY A 319 -1.49 -13.34 -2.83
N SER A 320 -1.32 -13.37 -4.15
CA SER A 320 -0.12 -12.79 -4.78
C SER A 320 -0.16 -11.26 -4.80
N SER A 321 0.97 -10.67 -4.40
CA SER A 321 1.24 -9.24 -4.42
C SER A 321 1.32 -8.64 -5.83
N LEU A 322 1.45 -9.47 -6.87
CA LEU A 322 1.52 -9.03 -8.26
C LEU A 322 0.27 -8.25 -8.71
N PHE A 323 -0.88 -8.47 -8.06
CA PHE A 323 -2.14 -7.83 -8.40
C PHE A 323 -2.51 -6.65 -7.48
N ASP A 324 -1.63 -6.27 -6.55
CA ASP A 324 -1.86 -5.14 -5.64
C ASP A 324 -1.82 -3.79 -6.38
N PHE A 325 -0.89 -3.64 -7.34
CA PHE A 325 -0.69 -2.42 -8.12
C PHE A 325 -0.38 -2.71 -9.59
N ALA A 326 -1.16 -2.14 -10.51
CA ALA A 326 -0.98 -2.34 -11.94
C ALA A 326 0.38 -1.81 -12.48
N SER A 327 0.97 -0.82 -11.81
CA SER A 327 2.30 -0.27 -12.16
C SER A 327 3.44 -1.27 -12.00
N ASP A 328 3.23 -2.36 -11.26
CA ASP A 328 4.31 -3.28 -10.89
C ASP A 328 4.59 -4.31 -11.99
N ALA A 329 3.71 -4.48 -12.98
CA ALA A 329 3.92 -5.40 -14.11
C ALA A 329 5.19 -5.08 -14.91
N GLU A 330 5.37 -3.81 -15.25
CA GLU A 330 6.54 -3.37 -16.02
C GLU A 330 7.84 -3.55 -15.20
N VAL A 331 7.78 -3.27 -13.90
CA VAL A 331 8.92 -3.48 -12.98
C VAL A 331 9.27 -4.96 -12.91
N VAL A 332 8.29 -5.85 -12.77
CA VAL A 332 8.49 -7.30 -12.74
C VAL A 332 9.11 -7.79 -14.05
N ALA A 333 8.58 -7.37 -15.21
CA ALA A 333 9.12 -7.78 -16.51
C ALA A 333 10.59 -7.38 -16.68
N HIS A 334 10.93 -6.11 -16.46
CA HIS A 334 12.32 -5.63 -16.55
C HIS A 334 13.23 -6.28 -15.50
N THR A 335 12.70 -6.61 -14.31
CA THR A 335 13.48 -7.31 -13.27
C THR A 335 13.79 -8.75 -13.69
N LEU A 336 12.85 -9.45 -14.32
CA LEU A 336 13.09 -10.80 -14.85
C LEU A 336 14.11 -10.77 -15.99
N ASP A 337 14.03 -9.80 -16.90
CA ASP A 337 15.04 -9.56 -17.95
C ASP A 337 16.43 -9.31 -17.34
N PHE A 338 16.46 -8.51 -16.27
CA PHE A 338 17.69 -8.23 -15.54
C PHE A 338 18.29 -9.47 -14.88
N ILE A 339 17.47 -10.35 -14.30
CA ILE A 339 17.93 -11.60 -13.71
C ILE A 339 18.43 -12.57 -14.80
N GLN A 340 17.75 -12.64 -15.95
CA GLN A 340 18.15 -13.46 -17.11
C GLN A 340 19.59 -13.17 -17.56
N ARG A 341 20.04 -11.91 -17.49
CA ARG A 341 21.44 -11.55 -17.82
C ARG A 341 22.47 -12.33 -17.03
N PHE A 342 22.17 -12.75 -15.80
CA PHE A 342 23.11 -13.49 -14.95
C PHE A 342 23.31 -14.95 -15.40
N ASP A 343 22.46 -15.48 -16.28
CA ASP A 343 22.68 -16.77 -16.95
C ASP A 343 23.39 -16.62 -18.32
N GLY A 344 23.74 -15.39 -18.70
CA GLY A 344 24.46 -15.08 -19.95
C GLY A 344 23.56 -14.70 -21.13
N ASP A 345 22.25 -14.55 -20.91
CA ASP A 345 21.31 -14.16 -21.96
C ASP A 345 21.55 -12.74 -22.48
N ARG A 346 21.17 -12.52 -23.74
CA ARG A 346 21.31 -11.22 -24.43
C ARG A 346 19.99 -10.48 -24.52
N VAL A 347 19.40 -10.18 -23.38
CA VAL A 347 18.19 -9.36 -23.27
C VAL A 347 18.55 -7.87 -23.23
N GLU A 348 17.78 -7.01 -23.88
CA GLU A 348 17.94 -5.56 -23.78
C GLU A 348 17.36 -5.06 -22.45
N LEU A 349 18.16 -4.27 -21.72
CA LEU A 349 17.74 -3.69 -20.44
C LEU A 349 17.55 -2.17 -20.55
N ALA A 350 16.57 -1.66 -19.81
CA ALA A 350 16.45 -0.24 -19.54
C ALA A 350 17.70 0.29 -18.79
N ALA A 351 17.97 1.59 -18.93
CA ALA A 351 19.23 2.18 -18.48
C ALA A 351 19.44 2.07 -16.96
N GLU A 352 18.38 2.15 -16.15
CA GLU A 352 18.44 1.94 -14.70
C GLU A 352 18.92 0.54 -14.33
N TYR A 353 18.46 -0.48 -15.05
CA TYR A 353 18.85 -1.88 -14.82
C TYR A 353 20.29 -2.14 -15.28
N LEU A 354 20.77 -1.44 -16.31
CA LEU A 354 22.18 -1.46 -16.69
C LEU A 354 23.09 -0.89 -15.59
N VAL A 355 22.64 0.12 -14.82
CA VAL A 355 23.37 0.63 -13.65
C VAL A 355 23.49 -0.45 -12.57
N GLY A 356 22.39 -1.15 -12.27
CA GLY A 356 22.40 -2.28 -11.35
C GLY A 356 23.37 -3.37 -11.82
N LEU A 357 23.35 -3.69 -13.11
CA LEU A 357 24.22 -4.71 -13.70
C LEU A 357 25.69 -4.29 -13.62
N GLN A 358 25.99 -3.01 -13.84
CA GLN A 358 27.35 -2.47 -13.72
C GLN A 358 27.92 -2.65 -12.32
N ARG A 359 27.08 -2.55 -11.29
CA ARG A 359 27.50 -2.71 -9.88
C ARG A 359 27.73 -4.17 -9.50
N LEU A 360 26.87 -5.07 -9.97
CA LEU A 360 26.89 -6.48 -9.55
C LEU A 360 27.74 -7.38 -10.44
N ALA A 361 27.72 -7.16 -11.75
CA ALA A 361 28.40 -7.99 -12.75
C ALA A 361 28.83 -7.14 -13.98
N PRO A 362 29.81 -6.24 -13.82
CA PRO A 362 30.26 -5.34 -14.89
C PRO A 362 30.83 -6.07 -16.12
N ASP A 363 31.26 -7.32 -15.95
CA ASP A 363 31.70 -8.23 -17.01
C ASP A 363 30.57 -8.61 -17.98
N LEU A 364 29.31 -8.58 -17.54
CA LEU A 364 28.13 -8.89 -18.37
C LEU A 364 27.65 -7.69 -19.21
N LEU A 365 28.27 -6.53 -19.06
CA LEU A 365 27.95 -5.34 -19.86
C LEU A 365 28.84 -5.25 -21.11
N THR A 366 28.19 -5.11 -22.25
CA THR A 366 28.86 -4.73 -23.50
C THR A 366 29.39 -3.31 -23.43
N ALA A 367 30.37 -2.98 -24.28
CA ALA A 367 30.91 -1.62 -24.36
C ALA A 367 29.85 -0.57 -24.73
N LYS A 368 28.83 -0.94 -25.53
CA LYS A 368 27.72 -0.06 -25.90
C LYS A 368 26.80 0.20 -24.69
N GLU A 369 26.45 -0.83 -23.93
CA GLU A 369 25.63 -0.71 -22.72
C GLU A 369 26.35 0.09 -21.63
N ARG A 370 27.68 -0.07 -21.46
CA ARG A 370 28.47 0.76 -20.52
C ARG A 370 28.37 2.24 -20.86
N LYS A 371 28.46 2.61 -22.15
CA LYS A 371 28.29 4.00 -22.59
C LYS A 371 26.87 4.52 -22.32
N ARG A 372 25.84 3.71 -22.57
CA ARG A 372 24.44 4.06 -22.28
C ARG A 372 24.21 4.26 -20.78
N CYS A 373 24.82 3.41 -19.95
CA CYS A 373 24.78 3.53 -18.50
C CYS A 373 25.47 4.82 -18.01
N GLU A 374 26.67 5.12 -18.52
CA GLU A 374 27.36 6.39 -18.22
C GLU A 374 26.52 7.60 -18.61
N GLN A 375 25.91 7.60 -19.80
CA GLN A 375 25.04 8.69 -20.27
C GLN A 375 23.83 8.88 -19.35
N TYR A 376 23.15 7.79 -19.00
CA TYR A 376 22.01 7.83 -18.07
C TYR A 376 22.40 8.34 -16.68
N LEU A 377 23.54 7.89 -16.14
CA LEU A 377 24.05 8.39 -14.86
C LEU A 377 24.43 9.86 -14.93
N ASP A 378 24.98 10.33 -16.05
CA ASP A 378 25.30 11.75 -16.27
C ASP A 378 24.02 12.59 -16.35
N GLU A 379 22.98 12.12 -17.05
CA GLU A 379 21.67 12.76 -17.12
C GLU A 379 21.00 12.84 -15.74
N CYS A 380 20.99 11.75 -14.98
CA CYS A 380 20.43 11.71 -13.63
C CYS A 380 21.19 12.62 -12.67
N ALA A 381 22.52 12.62 -12.74
CA ALA A 381 23.37 13.49 -11.92
C ALA A 381 23.08 14.98 -12.20
N VAL A 382 22.90 15.35 -13.47
CA VAL A 382 22.59 16.73 -13.86
C VAL A 382 21.16 17.12 -13.47
N ARG A 383 20.18 16.23 -13.69
CA ARG A 383 18.75 16.50 -13.49
C ARG A 383 18.33 16.47 -12.02
N PHE A 384 18.80 15.48 -11.28
CA PHE A 384 18.35 15.18 -9.92
C PHE A 384 19.43 15.46 -8.85
N GLY A 385 20.69 15.70 -9.24
CA GLY A 385 21.80 15.96 -8.33
C GLY A 385 22.44 14.73 -7.70
N THR A 386 21.81 13.56 -7.78
CA THR A 386 22.33 12.31 -7.22
C THR A 386 23.54 11.80 -8.03
N GLY A 387 24.70 11.67 -7.40
CA GLY A 387 25.93 11.23 -8.09
C GLY A 387 26.61 12.30 -8.93
N PHE A 388 26.31 13.59 -8.67
CA PHE A 388 26.91 14.72 -9.36
C PHE A 388 28.43 14.79 -9.19
N TRP A 389 28.93 14.31 -8.05
CA TRP A 389 30.37 14.20 -7.83
C TRP A 389 31.05 13.23 -8.80
N ASP A 390 30.45 12.07 -9.03
CA ASP A 390 31.00 11.08 -9.95
C ASP A 390 30.83 11.51 -11.41
N TYR A 391 29.78 12.28 -11.73
CA TYR A 391 29.66 12.97 -13.02
C TYR A 391 30.86 13.90 -13.28
N LEU A 392 31.21 14.77 -12.33
CA LEU A 392 32.35 15.67 -12.46
C LEU A 392 33.67 14.91 -12.61
N LYS A 393 33.88 13.82 -11.87
CA LYS A 393 35.06 12.96 -12.04
C LYS A 393 35.11 12.32 -13.43
N ARG A 394 34.00 11.74 -13.91
CA ARG A 394 33.93 11.10 -15.24
C ARG A 394 34.25 12.10 -16.35
N ARG A 395 33.71 13.32 -16.25
CA ARG A 395 34.06 14.43 -17.16
C ARG A 395 35.54 14.80 -17.05
N GLY A 396 36.08 14.84 -15.83
CA GLY A 396 37.50 15.09 -15.55
C GLY A 396 38.44 14.10 -16.22
N LEU A 397 38.13 12.80 -16.18
CA LEU A 397 38.91 11.73 -16.83
C LEU A 397 38.95 11.85 -18.36
N LYS A 398 37.91 12.43 -18.96
CA LYS A 398 37.80 12.66 -20.42
C LYS A 398 38.40 14.01 -20.85
N ALA A 399 38.75 14.88 -19.90
CA ALA A 399 39.28 16.22 -20.14
C ALA A 399 40.79 16.31 -19.88
N LYS A 400 41.41 17.41 -20.31
CA LYS A 400 42.83 17.69 -20.04
C LYS A 400 43.15 17.82 -18.54
N SER A 401 42.19 18.25 -17.74
CA SER A 401 42.27 18.33 -16.28
C SER A 401 40.87 18.41 -15.66
N SER A 402 40.78 18.11 -14.36
CA SER A 402 39.54 18.28 -13.58
C SER A 402 39.01 19.72 -13.62
N ALA A 403 39.89 20.71 -13.50
CA ALA A 403 39.55 22.11 -13.69
C ALA A 403 38.94 22.37 -15.08
N HIS A 404 39.53 21.86 -16.17
CA HIS A 404 39.00 22.07 -17.52
C HIS A 404 37.61 21.44 -17.71
N ALA A 405 37.37 20.26 -17.12
CA ALA A 405 36.05 19.65 -17.08
C ALA A 405 35.05 20.52 -16.30
N LEU A 406 35.44 21.04 -15.12
CA LEU A 406 34.61 21.93 -14.34
C LEU A 406 34.26 23.22 -15.11
N ALA A 407 35.21 23.79 -15.88
CA ALA A 407 34.91 24.95 -16.73
C ALA A 407 33.88 24.64 -17.81
N ALA A 408 33.92 23.46 -18.43
CA ALA A 408 32.91 23.03 -19.39
C ALA A 408 31.53 22.90 -18.74
N VAL A 409 31.45 22.29 -17.56
CA VAL A 409 30.19 22.14 -16.80
C VAL A 409 29.65 23.49 -16.31
N LEU A 410 30.52 24.41 -15.86
CA LEU A 410 30.13 25.78 -15.52
C LEU A 410 29.64 26.57 -16.73
N LYS A 411 30.18 26.29 -17.93
CA LYS A 411 29.70 26.87 -19.18
C LYS A 411 28.32 26.31 -19.57
N GLU A 412 28.10 25.02 -19.38
CA GLU A 412 26.79 24.36 -19.57
C GLU A 412 25.75 24.88 -18.57
N ALA A 413 26.15 25.11 -17.32
CA ALA A 413 25.29 25.71 -16.29
C ALA A 413 24.81 27.13 -16.65
N GLY A 414 25.60 27.85 -17.44
CA GLY A 414 25.22 29.14 -17.99
C GLY A 414 25.11 30.25 -16.93
N ASP A 415 24.14 31.15 -17.14
CA ASP A 415 23.91 32.29 -16.27
C ASP A 415 23.13 31.84 -15.00
N PRO A 416 23.65 32.05 -13.78
CA PRO A 416 22.92 31.73 -12.54
C PRO A 416 21.59 32.47 -12.38
N ASP A 417 21.39 33.57 -13.12
CA ASP A 417 20.21 34.43 -13.10
C ASP A 417 19.21 34.14 -14.24
N ALA A 418 19.54 33.26 -15.20
CA ALA A 418 18.63 32.93 -16.31
C ALA A 418 17.33 32.24 -15.84
N GLU A 419 16.25 32.43 -16.60
CA GLU A 419 14.93 31.82 -16.37
C GLU A 419 14.99 30.27 -16.39
N ASP A 420 14.03 29.63 -15.73
CA ASP A 420 14.10 28.25 -15.22
C ASP A 420 13.98 27.14 -16.29
N THR A 421 15.03 26.98 -17.12
CA THR A 421 15.23 25.76 -17.93
C THR A 421 16.48 24.96 -17.53
N THR A 422 17.42 25.58 -16.80
CA THR A 422 18.66 24.91 -16.35
C THR A 422 18.38 23.98 -15.16
N PRO A 423 18.87 22.73 -15.18
CA PRO A 423 18.77 21.82 -14.04
C PRO A 423 19.30 22.42 -12.74
N ARG A 424 18.58 22.18 -11.64
CA ARG A 424 18.85 22.80 -10.32
C ARG A 424 20.30 22.62 -9.89
N THR A 425 20.88 21.42 -10.05
CA THR A 425 22.25 21.11 -9.62
C THR A 425 23.30 21.94 -10.39
N LEU A 426 23.12 22.12 -11.70
CA LEU A 426 23.97 23.00 -12.50
C LEU A 426 23.81 24.47 -12.10
N LYS A 427 22.57 24.89 -11.83
CA LYS A 427 22.28 26.23 -11.33
C LYS A 427 22.97 26.47 -9.98
N ASP A 428 22.87 25.53 -9.04
CA ASP A 428 23.52 25.62 -7.73
C ASP A 428 25.06 25.63 -7.83
N LEU A 429 25.64 24.91 -8.80
CA LEU A 429 27.07 24.98 -9.11
C LEU A 429 27.49 26.38 -9.61
N SER A 430 26.79 26.95 -10.59
CA SER A 430 27.08 28.30 -11.11
C SER A 430 26.91 29.38 -10.04
N ARG A 431 25.88 29.25 -9.21
CA ARG A 431 25.59 30.10 -8.06
C ARG A 431 26.67 30.05 -6.99
N GLY A 432 27.08 28.84 -6.59
CA GLY A 432 28.17 28.63 -5.64
C GLY A 432 29.51 29.19 -6.15
N ALA A 433 29.79 29.08 -7.45
CA ALA A 433 30.98 29.70 -8.04
C ALA A 433 30.95 31.23 -7.98
N VAL A 434 29.79 31.86 -8.22
CA VAL A 434 29.62 33.33 -8.08
C VAL A 434 29.77 33.78 -6.63
N GLU A 435 29.18 33.08 -5.66
CA GLU A 435 29.33 33.39 -4.22
C GLU A 435 30.78 33.25 -3.76
N TRP A 436 31.48 32.22 -4.22
CA TRP A 436 32.90 32.05 -3.94
C TRP A 436 33.74 33.19 -4.55
N LEU A 437 33.47 33.57 -5.79
CA LEU A 437 34.17 34.69 -6.44
C LEU A 437 33.86 36.04 -5.79
N ALA A 438 32.61 36.29 -5.42
CA ALA A 438 32.18 37.60 -4.92
C ALA A 438 32.51 37.79 -3.44
N ASP A 439 32.24 36.79 -2.60
CA ASP A 439 32.26 36.90 -1.15
C ASP A 439 33.37 36.06 -0.49
N GLY A 440 34.11 35.24 -1.26
CA GLY A 440 35.06 34.26 -0.70
C GLY A 440 34.39 33.11 0.05
N ARG A 441 33.06 32.96 -0.08
CA ARG A 441 32.31 31.90 0.58
C ARG A 441 32.65 30.53 0.01
N ARG A 442 32.69 29.53 0.89
CA ARG A 442 32.92 28.15 0.48
C ARG A 442 31.70 27.67 -0.34
N PRO A 443 31.88 27.22 -1.60
CA PRO A 443 30.77 26.82 -2.45
C PRO A 443 30.13 25.53 -1.92
N GLU A 444 28.81 25.55 -1.81
CA GLU A 444 28.00 24.41 -1.37
C GLU A 444 27.14 23.89 -2.52
N VAL A 445 27.59 22.76 -3.08
CA VAL A 445 26.88 21.97 -4.08
C VAL A 445 26.67 20.60 -3.48
N GLU A 446 25.43 20.13 -3.49
CA GLU A 446 25.05 18.82 -2.97
C GLU A 446 25.93 17.70 -3.58
N ASP A 447 26.31 16.71 -2.78
CA ASP A 447 27.17 15.57 -3.16
C ASP A 447 28.65 15.91 -3.48
N VAL A 448 29.02 17.19 -3.63
CA VAL A 448 30.40 17.61 -3.99
C VAL A 448 31.20 18.09 -2.78
N LYS A 449 32.44 17.60 -2.64
CA LYS A 449 33.36 18.08 -1.59
C LYS A 449 33.77 19.54 -1.84
N ALA A 450 33.41 20.42 -0.92
CA ALA A 450 33.65 21.84 -1.07
C ALA A 450 35.15 22.23 -1.19
N ASP A 451 36.07 21.55 -0.49
CA ASP A 451 37.52 21.82 -0.64
C ASP A 451 38.06 21.50 -2.02
N TRP A 452 37.58 20.40 -2.60
CA TRP A 452 37.92 20.07 -3.98
C TRP A 452 37.41 21.15 -4.91
N LEU A 453 36.15 21.57 -4.73
CA LEU A 453 35.53 22.56 -5.60
C LEU A 453 36.25 23.91 -5.53
N VAL A 454 36.65 24.36 -4.33
CA VAL A 454 37.49 25.55 -4.15
C VAL A 454 38.80 25.39 -4.89
N ARG A 455 39.51 24.26 -4.72
CA ARG A 455 40.80 24.02 -5.37
C ARG A 455 40.71 24.05 -6.90
N GLU A 456 39.70 23.42 -7.48
CA GLU A 456 39.50 23.43 -8.93
C GLU A 456 39.07 24.82 -9.44
N LEU A 457 38.22 25.54 -8.70
CA LEU A 457 37.85 26.93 -9.02
C LEU A 457 39.05 27.88 -8.93
N GLU A 458 39.95 27.69 -7.97
CA GLU A 458 41.21 28.42 -7.90
C GLU A 458 42.11 28.14 -9.10
N ALA A 459 42.23 26.88 -9.51
CA ALA A 459 42.99 26.50 -10.69
C ALA A 459 42.40 27.16 -11.96
N LEU A 460 41.07 27.21 -12.08
CA LEU A 460 40.38 27.93 -13.15
C LEU A 460 40.62 29.44 -13.12
N LYS A 461 40.63 30.05 -11.93
CA LYS A 461 40.94 31.46 -11.75
C LYS A 461 42.37 31.79 -12.17
N ARG A 462 43.36 30.98 -11.75
CA ARG A 462 44.78 31.15 -12.12
C ARG A 462 45.00 30.99 -13.62
N SER A 463 44.32 30.04 -14.25
CA SER A 463 44.39 29.79 -15.70
C SER A 463 43.50 30.70 -16.56
N LYS A 464 42.76 31.64 -15.95
CA LYS A 464 41.81 32.55 -16.64
C LYS A 464 40.75 31.80 -17.47
N ALA A 465 40.36 30.61 -17.03
CA ALA A 465 39.44 29.72 -17.75
C ALA A 465 38.00 29.72 -17.21
N LEU A 466 37.68 30.60 -16.26
CA LEU A 466 36.31 30.77 -15.75
C LEU A 466 35.39 31.37 -16.84
N PRO A 467 34.14 30.89 -16.97
CA PRO A 467 33.18 31.47 -17.90
C PRO A 467 32.97 32.97 -17.66
N LYS A 468 32.99 33.76 -18.75
CA LYS A 468 32.86 35.23 -18.69
C LYS A 468 31.59 35.68 -17.97
N ILE A 469 30.48 34.96 -18.18
CA ILE A 469 29.20 35.27 -17.54
C ILE A 469 29.31 35.19 -16.01
N LEU A 470 30.02 34.20 -15.45
CA LEU A 470 30.20 34.08 -14.00
C LEU A 470 31.11 35.18 -13.44
N LEU A 471 32.13 35.60 -14.19
CA LEU A 471 32.97 36.73 -13.79
C LEU A 471 32.17 38.04 -13.77
N GLN A 472 31.34 38.26 -14.80
CA GLN A 472 30.43 39.40 -14.86
C GLN A 472 29.44 39.38 -13.69
N ARG A 473 28.78 38.23 -13.45
CA ARG A 473 27.85 38.06 -12.32
C ARG A 473 28.52 38.20 -10.97
N ALA A 474 29.76 37.73 -10.81
CA ALA A 474 30.54 37.95 -9.61
C ALA A 474 30.91 39.43 -9.41
N GLU A 475 31.20 40.16 -10.48
CA GLU A 475 31.46 41.59 -10.42
C GLU A 475 30.19 42.38 -10.09
N GLU A 476 29.06 42.04 -10.72
CA GLU A 476 27.73 42.56 -10.37
C GLU A 476 27.38 42.25 -8.92
N ALA A 477 27.62 41.02 -8.46
CA ALA A 477 27.43 40.58 -7.08
C ALA A 477 28.33 41.32 -6.07
N ARG A 478 29.53 41.75 -6.46
CA ARG A 478 30.42 42.60 -5.63
C ARG A 478 29.98 44.06 -5.62
N ARG A 479 29.41 44.54 -6.74
CA ARG A 479 28.84 45.90 -6.86
C ARG A 479 27.53 46.00 -6.06
N PHE A 480 26.78 44.91 -5.98
CA PHE A 480 25.52 44.77 -5.27
C PHE A 480 25.60 43.56 -4.31
N PRO A 481 26.41 43.65 -3.23
CA PRO A 481 26.50 42.57 -2.24
C PRO A 481 25.09 42.30 -1.71
N ALA A 482 24.76 41.02 -1.50
CA ALA A 482 23.46 40.62 -0.99
C ALA A 482 23.09 41.50 0.22
N PRO A 483 21.95 42.21 0.19
CA PRO A 483 21.71 43.25 1.18
C PRO A 483 21.58 42.64 2.57
N PHE A 484 22.35 43.18 3.51
CA PHE A 484 21.83 43.39 4.85
C PHE A 484 20.77 44.50 4.74
N GLY A 485 19.54 44.18 5.13
CA GLY A 485 18.45 45.13 5.30
C GLY A 485 17.47 45.15 4.13
N LEU A 486 16.41 44.34 4.23
CA LEU A 486 15.12 44.77 3.68
C LEU A 486 14.66 45.99 4.48
N THR A 487 14.20 47.01 3.77
CA THR A 487 13.53 48.20 4.31
C THR A 487 12.37 47.75 5.22
N GLY A 488 12.36 48.18 6.49
CA GLY A 488 11.30 47.88 7.47
C GLY A 488 11.70 47.00 8.67
N ALA A 489 12.96 46.55 8.76
CA ALA A 489 13.43 45.84 9.96
C ALA A 489 13.76 46.84 11.11
N LEU A 490 13.23 46.58 12.30
CA LEU A 490 13.43 47.38 13.54
C LEU A 490 14.90 47.40 14.04
N TYR A 491 15.80 46.59 13.47
CA TYR A 491 17.15 46.32 13.98
C TYR A 491 18.16 46.09 12.86
N TRP A 492 19.43 46.45 13.11
CA TRP A 492 20.54 46.31 12.15
C TRP A 492 21.55 45.22 12.57
N ASP A 493 21.71 44.17 11.76
CA ASP A 493 22.69 43.10 12.02
C ASP A 493 24.11 43.52 11.62
N VAL A 494 25.06 43.48 12.56
CA VAL A 494 26.48 43.73 12.28
C VAL A 494 27.29 42.43 12.24
N GLN A 495 28.36 42.42 11.45
CA GLN A 495 29.33 41.32 11.35
C GLN A 495 30.74 41.84 11.71
N PRO A 496 31.62 40.99 12.26
CA PRO A 496 32.99 41.37 12.52
C PRO A 496 33.72 41.67 11.21
N ALA A 497 34.44 42.79 11.19
CA ALA A 497 35.31 43.20 10.10
C ALA A 497 36.74 42.69 10.33
N PRO A 498 37.56 42.56 9.28
CA PRO A 498 38.99 42.33 9.41
C PRO A 498 39.63 43.44 10.25
N ILE A 499 40.45 43.07 11.23
CA ILE A 499 41.10 44.04 12.13
C ILE A 499 42.27 44.69 11.39
N SER A 500 42.25 46.02 11.26
CA SER A 500 43.34 46.78 10.65
C SER A 500 44.48 47.07 11.62
N GLU A 501 45.66 47.44 11.12
CA GLU A 501 46.78 47.88 11.96
C GLU A 501 46.43 49.12 12.80
N GLU A 502 45.53 49.98 12.31
CA GLU A 502 45.05 51.14 13.06
C GLU A 502 44.14 50.74 14.23
N ASP A 503 43.34 49.69 14.06
CA ASP A 503 42.49 49.15 15.13
C ASP A 503 43.32 48.52 16.25
N LEU A 504 44.40 47.80 15.92
CA LEU A 504 45.29 47.18 16.91
C LEU A 504 46.06 48.19 17.78
N LYS A 505 46.15 49.46 17.35
CA LYS A 505 46.73 50.57 18.11
C LYS A 505 45.77 51.12 19.17
N ALA A 506 44.46 50.88 19.03
CA ALA A 506 43.43 51.35 19.95
C ALA A 506 43.35 50.49 21.22
N ARG A 507 44.40 50.51 22.07
CA ARG A 507 44.46 49.72 23.32
C ARG A 507 43.64 50.35 24.43
N ALA A 508 42.89 49.53 25.17
CA ALA A 508 42.12 49.93 26.36
C ALA A 508 42.74 49.34 27.63
N ALA A 509 42.60 50.02 28.78
CA ALA A 509 42.98 49.46 30.08
C ALA A 509 41.83 48.65 30.67
N CYS A 510 42.11 47.42 31.10
CA CYS A 510 41.16 46.59 31.84
C CYS A 510 40.79 47.26 33.18
N PRO A 511 39.52 47.47 33.54
CA PRO A 511 39.12 48.15 34.78
C PRO A 511 39.48 47.35 36.03
N GLU A 512 39.61 46.03 35.92
CA GLU A 512 39.88 45.11 37.04
C GLU A 512 41.38 44.96 37.31
N CYS A 513 42.19 44.71 36.27
CA CYS A 513 43.63 44.46 36.41
C CYS A 513 44.53 45.55 35.83
N ASN A 514 43.96 46.61 35.27
CA ASN A 514 44.62 47.77 34.66
C ASN A 514 45.59 47.46 33.50
N ARG A 515 45.63 46.22 33.02
CA ARG A 515 46.47 45.81 31.88
C ARG A 515 45.92 46.40 30.58
N ARG A 516 46.80 46.85 29.69
CA ARG A 516 46.41 47.31 28.35
C ARG A 516 46.15 46.13 27.42
N VAL A 517 44.93 46.06 26.90
CA VAL A 517 44.42 45.01 26.00
C VAL A 517 44.15 45.56 24.60
N GLN A 518 44.34 44.73 23.58
CA GLN A 518 44.02 45.01 22.18
C GLN A 518 42.59 44.55 21.84
N PRO A 519 41.97 45.11 20.80
CA PRO A 519 40.65 44.65 20.40
C PRO A 519 40.73 43.26 19.77
N THR A 520 39.83 42.36 20.20
CA THR A 520 39.68 41.02 19.61
C THR A 520 38.73 41.00 18.43
N LYS A 521 37.78 41.96 18.38
CA LYS A 521 36.81 42.10 17.28
C LYS A 521 36.50 43.57 16.99
N VAL A 522 36.25 43.87 15.72
CA VAL A 522 35.93 45.21 15.23
C VAL A 522 34.68 45.15 14.36
N PHE A 523 33.77 46.11 14.53
CA PHE A 523 32.56 46.24 13.71
C PHE A 523 32.52 47.64 13.11
N HIS A 524 32.38 47.73 11.78
CA HIS A 524 32.25 49.00 11.08
C HIS A 524 30.80 49.27 10.71
N ILE A 525 30.32 50.43 11.14
CA ILE A 525 28.95 50.91 10.93
C ILE A 525 29.04 52.11 10.00
N PRO A 526 28.53 52.02 8.76
CA PRO A 526 28.58 53.13 7.82
C PRO A 526 27.63 54.26 8.25
N SER A 527 27.84 55.45 7.70
CA SER A 527 26.83 56.52 7.71
C SER A 527 25.62 56.06 6.90
N LEU A 528 24.42 56.32 7.41
CA LEU A 528 23.16 55.85 6.83
C LEU A 528 22.56 56.88 5.86
N ASP A 529 22.83 58.17 6.10
CA ASP A 529 22.33 59.32 5.34
C ASP A 529 23.24 60.56 5.55
N ALA A 530 22.85 61.70 4.99
CA ALA A 530 23.60 62.95 5.10
C ALA A 530 23.69 63.49 6.54
N ASP A 531 22.79 63.08 7.42
CA ASP A 531 22.63 63.57 8.79
C ASP A 531 23.18 62.58 9.84
N THR A 532 23.87 61.53 9.41
CA THR A 532 24.48 60.50 10.28
C THR A 532 25.98 60.31 10.00
N GLU A 533 26.77 60.10 11.04
CA GLU A 533 28.21 59.81 10.95
C GLU A 533 28.49 58.30 11.08
N ALA A 534 29.48 57.79 10.32
CA ALA A 534 29.98 56.43 10.49
C ALA A 534 30.59 56.20 11.90
N ARG A 535 30.56 54.94 12.35
CA ARG A 535 31.04 54.51 13.67
C ARG A 535 31.83 53.19 13.59
N THR A 536 32.75 53.01 14.54
CA THR A 536 33.46 51.74 14.74
C THR A 536 33.26 51.27 16.18
N LEU A 537 32.81 50.02 16.35
CA LEU A 537 32.72 49.35 17.64
C LEU A 537 33.89 48.37 17.78
N ARG A 538 34.45 48.27 18.98
CA ARG A 538 35.57 47.38 19.29
C ARG A 538 35.24 46.55 20.53
N LEU A 539 35.53 45.26 20.46
CA LEU A 539 35.43 44.33 21.58
C LEU A 539 36.83 44.06 22.14
N TYR A 540 36.96 43.98 23.47
CA TYR A 540 38.22 43.70 24.14
C TYR A 540 38.08 42.50 25.08
N GLU A 541 39.02 41.57 25.02
CA GLU A 541 39.10 40.44 25.94
C GLU A 541 40.41 40.51 26.72
N CYS A 542 40.32 40.35 28.03
CA CYS A 542 41.47 40.40 28.92
C CYS A 542 41.87 38.99 29.35
N GLU A 543 42.82 38.38 28.63
CA GLU A 543 43.29 36.99 28.88
C GLU A 543 43.59 36.68 30.37
N PRO A 544 44.25 37.55 31.17
CA PRO A 544 44.57 37.21 32.57
C PRO A 544 43.38 37.18 33.51
N CYS A 545 42.28 37.84 33.15
CA CYS A 545 41.08 37.92 33.98
C CYS A 545 39.96 37.01 33.47
N ASP A 546 40.21 36.32 32.35
CA ASP A 546 39.25 35.48 31.61
C ASP A 546 37.84 36.12 31.48
N ARG A 547 37.83 37.45 31.37
CA ARG A 547 36.62 38.26 31.24
C ARG A 547 36.63 38.92 29.87
N ALA A 548 35.59 38.66 29.10
CA ALA A 548 35.20 39.51 27.99
C ALA A 548 34.66 40.83 28.57
N LEU A 549 35.35 41.92 28.29
CA LEU A 549 34.94 43.24 28.73
C LEU A 549 34.31 43.95 27.54
N LEU A 550 32.99 44.12 27.55
CA LEU A 550 32.30 44.85 26.51
C LEU A 550 32.48 46.37 26.72
N PHE A 551 33.71 46.87 26.55
CA PHE A 551 33.93 48.29 26.35
C PHE A 551 33.56 48.63 24.92
N ALA A 552 32.26 48.72 24.63
CA ALA A 552 31.77 49.31 23.40
C ALA A 552 31.93 50.85 23.45
N ARG A 553 33.16 51.33 23.70
CA ARG A 553 33.51 52.73 23.46
C ARG A 553 33.54 52.92 21.96
N ALA A 554 32.46 53.47 21.42
CA ALA A 554 32.47 53.96 20.06
C ALA A 554 33.51 55.08 19.97
N VAL A 555 34.56 54.85 19.20
CA VAL A 555 35.55 55.88 18.90
C VAL A 555 35.17 56.46 17.55
N LYS A 556 35.19 57.80 17.42
CA LYS A 556 35.15 58.46 16.12
C LYS A 556 36.19 57.79 15.21
N GLN A 557 35.82 57.50 13.97
CA GLN A 557 36.80 57.10 12.96
C GLN A 557 38.00 58.06 13.04
N ALA A 558 39.22 57.51 13.06
CA ALA A 558 40.32 58.22 12.43
C ALA A 558 39.83 58.50 11.02
N ARG A 559 39.71 59.78 10.65
CA ARG A 559 39.08 60.26 9.40
C ARG A 559 39.54 59.37 8.23
N SER A 560 38.72 58.42 7.81
CA SER A 560 39.05 57.62 6.64
C SER A 560 38.66 58.41 5.40
N THR A 561 39.54 58.37 4.41
CA THR A 561 39.37 59.01 3.11
C THR A 561 38.20 58.36 2.37
N ARG A 562 37.08 59.10 2.28
CA ARG A 562 35.92 58.90 1.38
C ARG A 562 35.76 57.45 0.84
N ALA A 563 35.23 56.54 1.65
CA ALA A 563 34.50 55.41 1.07
C ALA A 563 33.24 55.96 0.39
N ARG A 564 33.02 55.61 -0.89
CA ARG A 564 31.92 56.14 -1.70
C ARG A 564 30.57 55.74 -1.10
N ALA A 565 29.82 56.72 -0.61
CA ALA A 565 28.43 56.61 -0.22
C ALA A 565 27.57 56.20 -1.42
N ARG A 566 27.14 54.93 -1.50
CA ARG A 566 25.99 54.47 -2.28
C ARG A 566 25.46 53.15 -1.68
N ALA A 567 24.74 53.23 -0.57
CA ALA A 567 24.01 52.07 -0.03
C ALA A 567 22.56 52.38 0.37
N VAL A 568 22.03 53.59 0.09
CA VAL A 568 20.64 53.92 0.40
C VAL A 568 20.00 54.73 -0.72
N HIS A 569 18.89 54.21 -1.24
CA HIS A 569 17.79 55.01 -1.77
C HIS A 569 16.60 54.73 -0.86
N GLU A 570 16.09 55.76 -0.18
CA GLU A 570 14.81 55.66 0.54
C GLU A 570 13.67 55.49 -0.48
N HIS A 571 12.89 54.42 -0.34
CA HIS A 571 11.57 54.34 -0.95
C HIS A 571 10.54 54.31 0.18
N LYS A 572 9.74 55.38 0.27
CA LYS A 572 8.51 55.40 1.04
C LYS A 572 7.45 54.59 0.27
N ASP A 573 6.70 53.77 1.01
CA ASP A 573 5.48 53.06 0.63
C ASP A 573 5.61 51.54 0.33
N ALA A 574 4.84 50.73 1.07
CA ALA A 574 4.78 49.27 1.00
C ALA A 574 4.12 48.77 -0.31
N ASN A 575 3.34 49.62 -0.98
CA ASN A 575 2.76 49.34 -2.30
C ASN A 575 3.83 49.29 -3.43
N ALA A 576 5.08 49.70 -3.17
CA ALA A 576 6.17 49.64 -4.13
C ALA A 576 6.91 48.27 -4.18
N LEU A 577 6.55 47.29 -3.33
CA LEU A 577 7.13 45.94 -3.35
C LEU A 577 6.79 45.14 -4.63
N GLY A 578 5.88 45.66 -5.48
CA GLY A 578 5.64 45.18 -6.83
C GLY A 578 6.57 45.76 -7.91
N ARG A 579 7.53 46.62 -7.57
CA ARG A 579 8.49 47.19 -8.54
C ARG A 579 9.60 46.19 -8.92
N PRO A 580 10.10 46.26 -10.17
CA PRO A 580 11.23 45.45 -10.61
C PRO A 580 12.42 45.70 -9.68
N LEU A 581 13.06 44.59 -9.27
CA LEU A 581 14.26 44.62 -8.45
C LEU A 581 15.34 45.50 -9.13
N PRO A 582 16.20 46.20 -8.37
CA PRO A 582 17.24 47.03 -8.94
C PRO A 582 18.07 46.25 -9.96
N THR A 583 18.46 46.88 -11.07
CA THR A 583 19.31 46.27 -12.08
C THR A 583 20.60 45.76 -11.43
N GLY A 584 20.83 44.44 -11.44
CA GLY A 584 21.96 43.78 -10.77
C GLY A 584 21.63 43.11 -9.41
N PHE A 585 20.39 43.18 -8.93
CA PHE A 585 19.95 42.45 -7.74
C PHE A 585 19.84 40.94 -8.02
N VAL A 586 20.54 40.14 -7.22
CA VAL A 586 20.64 38.69 -7.41
C VAL A 586 19.62 37.97 -6.50
N LYS A 587 18.39 37.78 -7.01
CA LYS A 587 17.22 37.28 -6.24
C LYS A 587 17.46 35.96 -5.50
N TRP A 588 18.18 35.01 -6.09
CA TRP A 588 18.44 33.71 -5.46
C TRP A 588 19.43 33.78 -4.30
N ARG A 589 20.37 34.74 -4.31
CA ARG A 589 21.28 34.97 -3.17
C ARG A 589 20.51 35.44 -1.94
N HIS A 590 19.51 36.29 -2.14
CA HIS A 590 18.58 36.69 -1.08
C HIS A 590 17.74 35.50 -0.57
N ALA A 591 17.19 34.67 -1.47
CA ALA A 591 16.38 33.52 -1.08
C ALA A 591 17.16 32.44 -0.30
N ARG A 592 18.37 32.05 -0.74
CA ARG A 592 19.22 31.08 0.00
C ARG A 592 19.67 31.63 1.35
N PHE A 593 19.91 32.93 1.45
CA PHE A 593 20.21 33.58 2.73
C PHE A 593 19.03 33.48 3.71
N VAL A 594 17.81 33.75 3.26
CA VAL A 594 16.59 33.63 4.07
C VAL A 594 16.34 32.17 4.51
N SER A 595 16.51 31.20 3.60
CA SER A 595 16.22 29.79 3.89
C SER A 595 17.19 29.13 4.87
N ARG A 596 18.48 29.46 4.81
CA ARG A 596 19.50 28.90 5.71
C ARG A 596 19.38 29.41 7.15
N ARG A 597 18.91 30.64 7.36
CA ARG A 597 18.69 31.21 8.71
C ARG A 597 17.55 30.52 9.50
N LEU A 598 16.74 29.69 8.87
CA LEU A 598 15.58 29.02 9.49
C LEU A 598 15.83 27.56 9.91
N GLN A 599 17.02 26.99 9.64
CA GLN A 599 17.23 25.53 9.73
C GLN A 599 18.12 25.02 10.89
N ASP A 600 18.79 25.87 11.69
CA ASP A 600 19.78 25.37 12.66
C ASP A 600 19.34 25.38 14.15
N LYS A 601 19.16 24.17 14.72
CA LYS A 601 19.28 23.76 16.16
C LYS A 601 19.54 22.23 16.22
N PRO A 602 20.03 21.57 17.32
CA PRO A 602 20.71 21.99 18.59
C PRO A 602 21.88 21.07 19.14
N LEU A 603 22.41 21.39 20.37
CA LEU A 603 23.20 20.62 21.42
C LEU A 603 24.74 20.87 21.51
N ALA A 604 25.45 21.13 22.64
CA ALA A 604 25.30 20.92 24.11
C ALA A 604 25.94 22.05 25.01
N LEU A 605 26.18 21.82 26.33
CA LEU A 605 25.77 22.64 27.52
C LEU A 605 26.84 23.33 28.45
N GLN A 606 26.31 24.20 29.34
CA GLN A 606 26.75 24.82 30.65
C GLN A 606 27.60 26.13 30.62
N LEU A 607 27.26 27.22 31.34
CA LEU A 607 27.05 27.30 32.81
C LEU A 607 25.80 28.07 33.32
N GLN A 608 25.17 27.42 34.30
CA GLN A 608 24.31 27.82 35.44
C GLN A 608 23.88 29.30 35.60
N GLY A 609 22.57 29.53 35.79
CA GLY A 609 22.08 30.84 36.26
C GLY A 609 20.59 31.19 36.28
N LEU A 610 19.67 30.37 35.71
CA LEU A 610 18.19 30.34 35.94
C LEU A 610 17.32 31.61 35.64
N PRO A 611 15.97 31.47 35.46
CA PRO A 611 15.16 32.11 34.40
C PRO A 611 14.03 33.04 34.94
N ARG A 612 13.24 33.76 34.12
CA ARG A 612 11.91 33.33 33.62
C ARG A 612 11.27 34.36 32.64
N VAL A 613 10.90 33.84 31.45
CA VAL A 613 9.66 33.93 30.64
C VAL A 613 8.72 35.18 30.59
N SER A 614 8.15 35.29 29.38
CA SER A 614 6.88 35.86 28.86
C SER A 614 6.73 37.36 28.65
N GLU A 615 7.41 38.21 29.40
CA GLU A 615 7.33 39.67 29.23
C GLU A 615 8.74 40.19 28.93
N ALA A 616 9.16 40.17 27.67
CA ALA A 616 10.14 41.14 27.21
C ALA A 616 9.38 42.36 26.66
N GLU A 617 8.45 42.88 27.47
CA GLU A 617 8.07 44.28 27.36
C GLU A 617 9.33 45.10 27.62
N ASP A 618 9.70 45.93 26.64
CA ASP A 618 10.57 47.08 26.75
C ASP A 618 11.79 46.94 27.69
N SER A 619 12.82 46.26 27.19
CA SER A 619 14.19 46.68 27.56
C SER A 619 14.60 47.88 26.69
N ASP A 620 13.82 48.97 26.78
CA ASP A 620 14.28 50.29 26.33
C ASP A 620 15.36 50.75 27.31
N MET A 621 16.59 50.46 26.94
CA MET A 621 17.74 51.14 27.53
C MET A 621 17.98 52.43 26.76
N ASP A 622 17.52 53.52 27.34
CA ASP A 622 17.74 54.85 26.79
C ASP A 622 19.23 55.17 26.69
N LEU A 623 19.68 55.46 25.46
CA LEU A 623 20.85 56.30 25.27
C LEU A 623 20.62 57.63 25.99
N ARG A 624 21.37 57.90 27.07
CA ARG A 624 21.31 59.16 27.84
C ARG A 624 21.60 60.43 27.03
N CYS A 625 21.89 60.33 25.73
CA CYS A 625 22.31 61.45 24.89
C CYS A 625 21.16 62.15 24.14
N GLY A 626 19.90 61.69 24.23
CA GLY A 626 18.71 62.38 23.68
C GLY A 626 18.66 62.56 22.16
N HIS A 627 19.65 62.03 21.43
CA HIS A 627 19.77 62.15 19.98
C HIS A 627 19.13 60.95 19.25
N PRO A 628 18.79 61.10 17.95
CA PRO A 628 18.40 59.97 17.11
C PRO A 628 19.46 58.85 17.11
N PHE A 629 18.98 57.62 17.25
CA PHE A 629 19.82 56.43 17.38
C PHE A 629 19.38 55.31 16.45
N VAL A 630 20.30 54.37 16.22
CA VAL A 630 20.06 53.15 15.45
C VAL A 630 20.16 51.97 16.40
N ARG A 631 19.19 51.05 16.31
CA ARG A 631 19.23 49.79 17.06
C ARG A 631 20.10 48.79 16.29
N ILE A 632 21.17 48.33 16.93
CA ILE A 632 22.10 47.34 16.39
C ILE A 632 21.88 45.99 17.08
N ARG A 633 22.08 44.93 16.31
CA ARG A 633 21.97 43.55 16.74
C ARG A 633 23.27 42.83 16.41
N ILE A 634 23.96 42.35 17.45
CA ILE A 634 25.19 41.57 17.32
C ILE A 634 24.87 40.14 17.71
N HIS A 635 25.14 39.17 16.87
CA HIS A 635 24.84 37.80 17.21
C HIS A 635 25.88 37.23 18.18
N ALA A 636 25.44 36.49 19.19
CA ALA A 636 26.34 35.96 20.22
C ALA A 636 27.47 35.08 19.64
N HIS A 637 27.21 34.33 18.56
CA HIS A 637 28.22 33.52 17.85
C HIS A 637 29.34 34.36 17.21
N GLN A 638 29.09 35.64 16.93
CA GLN A 638 30.11 36.55 16.41
C GLN A 638 30.95 37.15 17.52
N LEU A 639 30.52 37.04 18.77
CA LEU A 639 31.18 37.62 19.93
C LEU A 639 31.98 36.58 20.72
N ASP A 640 31.94 35.30 20.32
CA ASP A 640 32.45 34.16 21.10
C ASP A 640 31.94 34.16 22.56
N LEU A 641 30.78 34.80 22.78
CA LEU A 641 30.10 34.88 24.07
C LEU A 641 29.04 33.78 24.15
N GLN A 642 28.88 33.15 25.32
CA GLN A 642 27.74 32.26 25.54
C GLN A 642 26.43 33.08 25.70
N PRO A 643 25.38 32.80 24.91
CA PRO A 643 24.10 33.46 25.08
C PRO A 643 23.37 32.98 26.34
N GLY A 644 22.98 33.91 27.22
CA GLY A 644 22.06 33.64 28.33
C GLY A 644 20.65 33.31 27.82
N PHE A 645 19.89 32.56 28.62
CA PHE A 645 18.55 32.07 28.27
C PHE A 645 17.65 33.19 27.74
N GLY A 646 17.31 33.09 26.45
CA GLY A 646 16.37 33.99 25.76
C GLY A 646 16.99 34.99 24.78
N GLY A 647 18.32 35.22 24.81
CA GLY A 647 18.97 36.18 23.93
C GLY A 647 19.98 35.55 22.97
N GLY A 648 19.56 35.16 21.76
CA GLY A 648 20.48 34.72 20.69
C GLY A 648 21.31 35.86 20.07
N VAL A 649 21.15 37.07 20.59
CA VAL A 649 21.66 38.33 20.08
C VAL A 649 21.86 39.33 21.22
N VAL A 650 22.91 40.12 21.13
CA VAL A 650 23.12 41.33 21.93
C VAL A 650 22.48 42.49 21.17
N MET A 651 21.50 43.12 21.80
CA MET A 651 20.85 44.32 21.30
C MET A 651 21.50 45.54 21.91
N GLY A 652 21.77 46.55 21.09
CA GLY A 652 22.34 47.82 21.52
C GLY A 652 21.75 48.99 20.76
N GLN A 653 21.91 50.20 21.30
CA GLN A 653 21.58 51.43 20.61
C GLN A 653 22.85 52.24 20.36
N LEU A 654 22.94 52.88 19.21
CA LEU A 654 24.09 53.70 18.83
C LEU A 654 23.67 55.07 18.33
N CYS A 655 24.22 56.12 18.93
CA CYS A 655 24.03 57.49 18.46
C CYS A 655 24.87 57.75 17.20
N MET A 656 24.17 58.00 16.10
CA MET A 656 24.77 58.28 14.80
C MET A 656 24.80 59.79 14.51
N THR A 657 24.32 60.64 15.42
CA THR A 657 24.28 62.10 15.23
C THR A 657 25.70 62.68 15.10
N PRO A 658 25.96 63.51 14.07
CA PRO A 658 27.24 64.15 13.86
C PRO A 658 27.74 64.92 15.08
N GLY A 659 29.02 64.78 15.40
CA GLY A 659 29.63 65.51 16.52
C GLY A 659 29.32 65.00 17.94
N CYS A 660 28.44 64.01 18.13
CA CYS A 660 28.08 63.51 19.47
C CYS A 660 29.29 62.94 20.24
N LYS A 661 29.43 63.32 21.53
CA LYS A 661 30.54 62.93 22.43
C LYS A 661 30.20 61.78 23.39
N LYS A 662 28.96 61.28 23.41
CA LYS A 662 28.50 60.16 24.27
C LYS A 662 27.97 59.00 23.41
N PRO A 663 28.86 58.18 22.82
CA PRO A 663 28.48 57.24 21.76
C PRO A 663 28.33 55.78 22.24
N ASP A 664 28.28 55.53 23.55
CA ASP A 664 28.43 54.18 24.12
C ASP A 664 27.20 53.28 23.87
N VAL A 665 27.47 52.02 23.47
CA VAL A 665 26.47 50.95 23.50
C VAL A 665 26.39 50.45 24.94
N ARG A 666 25.25 50.64 25.61
CA ARG A 666 25.02 50.12 26.96
C ARG A 666 24.35 48.75 26.89
N THR A 667 24.62 47.89 27.86
CA THR A 667 23.88 46.64 28.16
C THR A 667 23.15 46.77 29.51
N ALA A 668 22.11 45.96 29.78
CA ALA A 668 21.31 46.05 31.03
C ALA A 668 22.09 45.69 32.30
N ARG A 669 23.38 45.39 32.15
CA ARG A 669 24.33 44.99 33.18
C ARG A 669 25.34 46.10 33.52
N ASP A 670 25.31 47.21 32.79
CA ASP A 670 26.24 48.36 32.94
C ASP A 670 25.69 49.48 33.86
N ASP A 671 24.50 49.29 34.42
CA ASP A 671 23.95 50.03 35.58
C ASP A 671 23.93 49.08 36.79
#